data_AF-A0A1I6WIK5-F1
#
_entry.id   AF-A0A1I6WIK5-F1
#
_cell.length_a   1.000
_cell.length_b   1.000
_cell.length_c   1.000
_cell.angle_alpha   90.00
_cell.angle_beta   90.00
_cell.angle_gamma   90.00
#
_symmetry.space_group_name_H-M   'P 1'
#
loop_
_entity.id
_entity.type
_entity.pdbx_description
1 polymer ?
#
loop_
_entity_poly.entity_id
_entity_poly.type
_entity_poly.pdbx_seq_one_letter_code
_entity_poly.pdbx_strand_id
1 'polypeptide(L)'
;MELMTTKSKNRPSYAGRSLLNRLLLIYVIALLLSLMILRAETMLVSHFEAMFPFPFIVNVLGAVMLAVLLVCASAWRLQPVIRELQEDASSSTGRGIQRDNGLTSTALIRLYRMPYELLVSVLLLGLLISASFHLADIIQVWNDEDKGEYIDWLQLTGIMAGEQSLIMTVALVLFTSVRRLFRPYMMKLQPLSGSFDGRASVSQPLVITYTCTFLVTILSLFQLAIVTARPHESMEPYKFGLIALFYFVIGLSLFSYVTMQFRQELRGLIRDIRGLVGGTDIRHAHTAPVVHDEAGELAVAYSELQNRINREYESLERELKMAYNVQQKLLPPGNLTIGAYHITARCQSYREVGGDFFDVVSLGPSRFAVMIGDVSGKGLPAALIMSAQLLVFRSEIRRNGSPSEVLARMNRQLCEAMGEEGCVSIGVGVIDLTNNKVQYASAGHLSPYIIAKDGQFTAIECSSLPIGIDPEAVYEEKELQLKDGDRFLLYTDGLIEAIDRTGKMYSFEGLEAEIATWESEGDLSAVVDEWLSRVDQACGPGQDDRTVVVLELAGEYRSALDKLDIPRGDYGDVAAAFDNPFMTREWSLRSKLGEERIIALKLGDWIQERWPECGIKEDVQSAVCEAMINAIEHGNKLQPNTYVTVIAQIGGMLSVCRIYDEGGGYYPRLSRDEAEMRKKLESEDPRGWGLVMIDSLADYWTTGRDERGFYTELYFMRKLQTASSG
;
A
#
# COMPACT_ATOMS: atom_id res chain seq x y z
N MET A 1 28.66 24.04 9.40
CA MET A 1 29.58 23.51 8.36
C MET A 1 28.70 22.80 7.34
N GLU A 2 27.99 23.61 6.54
CA GLU A 2 27.12 23.22 5.44
C GLU A 2 27.94 23.21 4.14
N LEU A 3 27.95 22.10 3.41
CA LEU A 3 28.45 21.89 2.05
C LEU A 3 27.86 20.53 1.63
N MET A 4 27.18 20.27 0.51
CA MET A 4 26.86 21.01 -0.71
C MET A 4 25.59 20.36 -1.28
N THR A 5 24.50 21.10 -1.42
CA THR A 5 23.33 20.73 -2.23
C THR A 5 23.11 21.77 -3.33
N THR A 6 23.96 21.76 -4.36
CA THR A 6 23.68 22.54 -5.58
C THR A 6 22.86 21.70 -6.57
N LYS A 7 21.57 21.52 -6.27
CA LYS A 7 20.55 21.25 -7.29
C LYS A 7 20.46 22.51 -8.16
N SER A 8 21.06 22.45 -9.36
CA SER A 8 20.93 23.50 -10.37
C SER A 8 19.45 23.64 -10.78
N LYS A 9 18.85 24.77 -10.39
CA LYS A 9 17.60 25.30 -10.93
C LYS A 9 17.85 25.79 -12.36
N ASN A 10 17.77 24.91 -13.35
CA ASN A 10 17.77 25.32 -14.76
C ASN A 10 16.41 25.92 -15.13
N ARG A 11 16.41 27.21 -15.46
CA ARG A 11 15.24 27.99 -15.93
C ARG A 11 14.68 27.46 -17.27
N PRO A 12 13.35 27.56 -17.52
CA PRO A 12 12.68 26.93 -18.67
C PRO A 12 13.00 27.53 -20.05
N SER A 13 13.53 28.75 -20.11
CA SER A 13 13.99 29.38 -21.37
C SER A 13 15.12 28.60 -22.08
N TYR A 14 15.85 27.73 -21.34
CA TYR A 14 17.00 27.00 -21.86
C TYR A 14 16.65 25.71 -22.60
N ALA A 15 15.47 25.10 -22.41
CA ALA A 15 15.17 23.78 -22.99
C ALA A 15 15.06 23.80 -24.52
N GLY A 16 14.29 24.74 -25.09
CA GLY A 16 14.13 24.88 -26.54
C GLY A 16 15.43 25.33 -27.24
N ARG A 17 16.14 26.29 -26.65
CA ARG A 17 17.47 26.73 -27.14
C ARG A 17 18.51 25.62 -27.04
N SER A 18 18.48 24.83 -25.97
CA SER A 18 19.35 23.66 -25.81
C SER A 18 19.07 22.56 -26.84
N LEU A 19 17.81 22.34 -27.21
CA LEU A 19 17.46 21.34 -28.23
C LEU A 19 18.00 21.76 -29.61
N LEU A 20 17.78 23.03 -29.98
CA LEU A 20 18.25 23.58 -31.24
C LEU A 20 19.79 23.60 -31.34
N ASN A 21 20.47 23.95 -30.25
CA ASN A 21 21.94 23.91 -30.20
C ASN A 21 22.50 22.49 -30.36
N ARG A 22 21.82 21.49 -29.80
CA ARG A 22 22.19 20.07 -29.98
C ARG A 22 21.96 19.60 -31.41
N LEU A 23 20.88 20.03 -32.05
CA LEU A 23 20.63 19.76 -33.48
C LEU A 23 21.73 20.38 -34.36
N LEU A 24 22.08 21.64 -34.12
CA LEU A 24 23.18 22.32 -34.83
C LEU A 24 24.49 21.53 -34.72
N LEU A 25 24.83 21.09 -33.50
CA LEU A 25 26.03 20.28 -33.27
C LEU A 25 26.00 18.97 -34.07
N ILE A 26 24.86 18.26 -34.07
CA ILE A 26 24.68 17.03 -34.84
C ILE A 26 24.87 17.28 -36.34
N TYR A 27 24.27 18.36 -36.87
CA TYR A 27 24.37 18.67 -38.31
C TYR A 27 25.80 19.02 -38.72
N VAL A 28 26.48 19.84 -37.93
CA VAL A 28 27.89 20.20 -38.17
C VAL A 28 28.78 18.96 -38.12
N ILE A 29 28.64 18.11 -37.12
CA ILE A 29 29.44 16.88 -37.00
C ILE A 29 29.17 15.93 -38.17
N ALA A 30 27.90 15.70 -38.52
CA ALA A 30 27.55 14.80 -39.62
C ALA A 30 28.09 15.29 -40.97
N LEU A 31 28.02 16.59 -41.23
CA LEU A 31 28.52 17.19 -42.47
C LEU A 31 30.06 17.23 -42.52
N LEU A 32 30.74 17.48 -41.40
CA LEU A 32 32.20 17.36 -41.32
C LEU A 32 32.67 15.92 -41.51
N LEU A 33 31.97 14.95 -40.92
CA LEU A 33 32.25 13.53 -41.13
C LEU A 33 32.08 13.14 -42.60
N SER A 34 31.04 13.65 -43.26
CA SER A 34 30.83 13.48 -44.70
C SER A 34 31.99 14.03 -45.53
N LEU A 35 32.48 15.23 -45.21
CA LEU A 35 33.66 15.80 -45.88
C LEU A 35 34.92 14.96 -45.67
N MET A 36 35.08 14.33 -44.50
CA MET A 36 36.18 13.40 -44.25
C MET A 36 36.04 12.11 -45.07
N ILE A 37 34.83 11.56 -45.18
CA ILE A 37 34.54 10.38 -46.01
C ILE A 37 34.84 10.70 -47.48
N LEU A 38 34.35 11.84 -47.98
CA LEU A 38 34.60 12.32 -49.33
C LEU A 38 36.12 12.48 -49.58
N ARG A 39 36.87 13.03 -48.62
CA ARG A 39 38.33 13.16 -48.74
C ARG A 39 39.07 11.82 -48.68
N ALA A 40 38.58 10.86 -47.91
CA ALA A 40 39.16 9.51 -47.89
C ALA A 40 38.92 8.80 -49.22
N GLU A 41 37.73 8.95 -49.80
CA GLU A 41 37.36 8.42 -51.12
C GLU A 41 38.23 9.03 -52.23
N THR A 42 38.48 10.35 -52.18
CA THR A 42 39.34 11.02 -53.16
C THR A 42 40.81 10.61 -53.06
N MET A 43 41.28 10.21 -51.89
CA MET A 43 42.63 9.68 -51.68
C MET A 43 42.77 8.24 -52.20
N LEU A 44 41.68 7.48 -52.20
CA LEU A 44 41.63 6.08 -52.63
C LEU A 44 41.48 5.92 -54.15
N VAL A 45 40.85 6.90 -54.82
CA VAL A 45 40.63 6.93 -56.27
C VAL A 45 41.38 8.14 -56.84
N SER A 46 42.53 7.90 -57.48
CA SER A 46 43.47 8.95 -57.95
C SER A 46 42.92 9.95 -58.99
N HIS A 47 41.71 9.72 -59.51
CA HIS A 47 41.03 10.60 -60.48
C HIS A 47 39.84 11.39 -59.89
N PHE A 48 39.60 11.29 -58.58
CA PHE A 48 38.46 11.98 -57.95
C PHE A 48 38.65 13.49 -57.81
N GLU A 49 39.90 14.00 -57.87
CA GLU A 49 40.16 15.46 -57.82
C GLU A 49 39.51 16.20 -59.01
N ALA A 50 39.23 15.52 -60.12
CA ALA A 50 38.50 16.08 -61.26
C ALA A 50 36.96 16.12 -61.07
N MET A 51 36.44 15.43 -60.05
CA MET A 51 35.00 15.24 -59.83
C MET A 51 34.37 16.36 -58.97
N PHE A 52 35.18 17.06 -58.16
CA PHE A 52 34.78 18.26 -57.40
C PHE A 52 35.80 19.37 -57.63
N PRO A 53 35.58 20.30 -58.57
CA PRO A 53 36.55 21.32 -58.96
C PRO A 53 36.74 22.44 -57.91
N PHE A 54 36.14 22.31 -56.73
CA PHE A 54 36.12 23.33 -55.71
C PHE A 54 37.26 23.17 -54.69
N PRO A 55 37.96 24.26 -54.34
CA PRO A 55 38.92 24.23 -53.23
C PRO A 55 38.28 23.71 -51.94
N PHE A 56 39.05 22.97 -51.13
CA PHE A 56 38.57 22.37 -49.87
C PHE A 56 37.85 23.39 -48.96
N ILE A 57 38.33 24.64 -48.92
CA ILE A 57 37.72 25.74 -48.16
C ILE A 57 36.28 26.04 -48.61
N VAL A 58 36.00 25.97 -49.92
CA VAL A 58 34.66 26.20 -50.49
C VAL A 58 33.70 25.06 -50.09
N ASN A 59 34.18 23.81 -50.08
CA ASN A 59 33.39 22.66 -49.63
C ASN A 59 33.05 22.75 -48.13
N VAL A 60 34.00 23.21 -47.30
CA VAL A 60 33.77 23.45 -45.87
C VAL A 60 32.74 24.57 -45.66
N LEU A 61 32.85 25.69 -46.38
CA LEU A 61 31.89 26.78 -46.31
C LEU A 61 30.49 26.35 -46.76
N GLY A 62 30.38 25.56 -47.84
CA GLY A 62 29.13 24.99 -48.31
C GLY A 62 28.47 24.06 -47.29
N ALA A 63 29.26 23.20 -46.65
CA ALA A 63 28.77 22.33 -45.57
C ALA A 63 28.26 23.12 -44.36
N VAL A 64 28.96 24.19 -43.95
CA VAL A 64 28.51 25.07 -42.87
C VAL A 64 27.20 25.79 -43.24
N MET A 65 27.08 26.28 -44.48
CA MET A 65 25.86 26.92 -44.96
C MET A 65 24.66 25.95 -44.97
N LEU A 66 24.87 24.70 -45.42
CA LEU A 66 23.86 23.66 -45.39
C LEU A 66 23.45 23.30 -43.96
N ALA A 67 24.40 23.24 -43.02
CA ALA A 67 24.11 23.02 -41.60
C ALA A 67 23.19 24.11 -41.03
N VAL A 68 23.46 25.38 -41.35
CA VAL A 68 22.64 26.52 -40.92
C VAL A 68 21.23 26.43 -41.51
N LEU A 69 21.10 26.11 -42.80
CA LEU A 69 19.79 25.93 -43.45
C LEU A 69 18.97 24.80 -42.80
N LEU A 70 19.60 23.66 -42.52
CA LEU A 70 18.96 22.53 -41.83
C LEU A 70 18.49 22.93 -40.42
N VAL A 71 19.27 23.71 -39.68
CA VAL A 71 18.85 24.21 -38.35
C VAL A 71 17.68 25.19 -38.48
N CYS A 72 17.70 26.11 -39.43
CA CYS A 72 16.59 27.04 -39.66
C CYS A 72 15.29 26.29 -40.00
N ALA A 73 15.36 25.30 -40.90
CA ALA A 73 14.22 24.45 -41.25
C ALA A 73 13.72 23.64 -40.03
N SER A 74 14.64 23.10 -39.24
CA SER A 74 14.32 22.35 -38.00
C SER A 74 13.69 23.26 -36.94
N ALA A 75 14.18 24.50 -36.80
CA ALA A 75 13.65 25.50 -35.88
C ALA A 75 12.21 25.89 -36.24
N TRP A 76 11.96 26.13 -37.53
CA TRP A 76 10.63 26.45 -38.04
C TRP A 76 9.65 25.29 -37.82
N ARG A 77 10.08 24.05 -38.09
CA ARG A 77 9.25 22.85 -37.88
C ARG A 77 8.94 22.59 -36.40
N LEU A 78 9.91 22.80 -35.52
CA LEU A 78 9.80 22.56 -34.07
C LEU A 78 9.22 23.76 -33.28
N GLN A 79 8.98 24.90 -33.92
CA GLN A 79 8.41 26.08 -33.27
C GLN A 79 7.14 25.79 -32.44
N PRO A 80 6.17 24.96 -32.88
CA PRO A 80 5.00 24.61 -32.07
C PRO A 80 5.38 23.78 -30.83
N VAL A 81 6.33 22.84 -30.98
CA VAL A 81 6.80 21.96 -29.88
C VAL A 81 7.52 22.79 -28.83
N ILE A 82 8.39 23.72 -29.25
CA ILE A 82 9.12 24.61 -28.34
C ILE A 82 8.16 25.53 -27.58
N ARG A 83 7.10 26.00 -28.24
CA ARG A 83 6.09 26.86 -27.62
C ARG A 83 5.30 26.11 -26.54
N GLU A 84 4.82 24.90 -26.83
CA GLU A 84 4.08 24.10 -25.84
C GLU A 84 4.98 23.68 -24.64
N LEU A 85 6.23 23.29 -24.90
CA LEU A 85 7.21 23.00 -23.82
C LEU A 85 7.51 24.21 -22.91
N GLN A 86 7.34 25.42 -23.42
CA GLN A 86 7.51 26.66 -22.65
C GLN A 86 6.23 27.02 -21.86
N GLU A 87 5.05 26.76 -22.44
CA GLU A 87 3.76 27.02 -21.82
C GLU A 87 3.52 26.08 -20.60
N ASP A 88 3.83 24.77 -20.71
CA ASP A 88 3.76 23.80 -19.60
C ASP A 88 4.68 24.16 -18.42
N ALA A 89 5.86 24.71 -18.72
CA ALA A 89 6.80 25.10 -17.67
C ALA A 89 6.33 26.34 -16.88
N SER A 90 5.54 27.21 -17.51
CA SER A 90 5.05 28.46 -16.90
C SER A 90 3.80 28.29 -16.01
N SER A 91 3.01 27.23 -16.24
CA SER A 91 1.81 26.91 -15.45
C SER A 91 2.13 26.18 -14.13
N SER A 92 3.31 25.56 -14.02
CA SER A 92 3.77 24.81 -12.84
C SER A 92 4.04 25.65 -11.57
N THR A 93 3.94 26.99 -11.65
CA THR A 93 4.16 27.90 -10.52
C THR A 93 2.91 28.28 -9.72
N GLY A 94 1.72 27.78 -10.05
CA GLY A 94 0.48 28.06 -9.31
C GLY A 94 -0.32 26.80 -8.99
N ARG A 95 -0.50 26.53 -7.69
CA ARG A 95 -1.39 25.53 -7.02
C ARG A 95 -1.82 24.29 -7.82
N GLY A 96 -1.42 23.12 -7.32
CA GLY A 96 -1.74 21.79 -7.82
C GLY A 96 -3.20 21.58 -8.19
N ILE A 97 -3.48 21.67 -9.49
CA ILE A 97 -4.59 21.00 -10.14
C ILE A 97 -3.96 20.12 -11.21
N GLN A 98 -4.09 18.82 -11.02
CA GLN A 98 -3.71 17.76 -11.94
C GLN A 98 -4.53 17.97 -13.24
N ARG A 99 -3.90 18.56 -14.27
CA ARG A 99 -4.50 18.73 -15.60
C ARG A 99 -3.82 17.76 -16.58
N ASP A 100 -4.63 16.87 -17.11
CA ASP A 100 -4.38 15.83 -18.12
C ASP A 100 -4.11 16.38 -19.54
N ASN A 101 -3.46 17.53 -19.68
CA ASN A 101 -3.17 18.09 -21.00
C ASN A 101 -1.69 17.89 -21.33
N GLY A 102 -1.35 16.70 -21.81
CA GLY A 102 -0.12 16.46 -22.56
C GLY A 102 -0.06 17.36 -23.82
N LEU A 103 1.14 17.54 -24.38
CA LEU A 103 1.34 18.21 -25.67
C LEU A 103 0.28 17.74 -26.67
N THR A 104 -0.26 18.67 -27.46
CA THR A 104 -1.31 18.31 -28.43
C THR A 104 -0.78 17.21 -29.35
N SER A 105 -1.66 16.28 -29.76
CA SER A 105 -1.34 15.20 -30.70
C SER A 105 -0.51 15.69 -31.91
N THR A 106 -0.79 16.90 -32.36
CA THR A 106 -0.11 17.57 -33.47
C THR A 106 1.37 17.88 -33.20
N ALA A 107 1.75 18.36 -32.01
CA ALA A 107 3.14 18.68 -31.69
C ALA A 107 3.98 17.40 -31.52
N LEU A 108 3.41 16.37 -30.88
CA LEU A 108 4.03 15.05 -30.76
C LEU A 108 4.22 14.36 -32.11
N ILE A 109 3.20 14.40 -32.99
CA ILE A 109 3.30 13.85 -34.37
C ILE A 109 4.43 14.54 -35.15
N ARG A 110 4.61 15.86 -34.99
CA ARG A 110 5.69 16.60 -35.66
C ARG A 110 7.07 16.20 -35.13
N LEU A 111 7.22 16.06 -33.82
CA LEU A 111 8.48 15.59 -33.21
C LEU A 111 8.82 14.17 -33.68
N TYR A 112 7.80 13.31 -33.80
CA TYR A 112 7.93 11.93 -34.25
C TYR A 112 8.36 11.82 -35.73
N ARG A 113 7.74 12.61 -36.62
CA ARG A 113 7.98 12.54 -38.08
C ARG A 113 9.28 13.20 -38.54
N MET A 114 9.83 14.13 -37.76
CA MET A 114 10.95 14.98 -38.17
C MET A 114 12.20 14.22 -38.64
N PRO A 115 12.68 13.14 -37.97
CA PRO A 115 13.84 12.39 -38.48
C PRO A 115 13.62 11.82 -39.89
N TYR A 116 12.42 11.31 -40.17
CA TYR A 116 12.05 10.77 -41.48
C TYR A 116 11.89 11.86 -42.54
N GLU A 117 11.25 12.97 -42.18
CA GLU A 117 11.13 14.14 -43.07
C GLU A 117 12.52 14.65 -43.45
N LEU A 118 13.46 14.68 -42.50
CA LEU A 118 14.83 15.10 -42.72
C LEU A 118 15.60 14.12 -43.63
N LEU A 119 15.46 12.81 -43.42
CA LEU A 119 16.02 11.77 -44.30
C LEU A 119 15.56 12.00 -45.76
N VAL A 120 14.25 12.07 -46.00
CA VAL A 120 13.68 12.23 -47.34
C VAL A 120 14.09 13.57 -47.96
N SER A 121 14.08 14.66 -47.16
CA SER A 121 14.43 15.99 -47.64
C SER A 121 15.89 16.07 -48.09
N VAL A 122 16.82 15.46 -47.34
CA VAL A 122 18.25 15.44 -47.70
C VAL A 122 18.48 14.61 -48.96
N LEU A 123 17.81 13.46 -49.10
CA LEU A 123 17.90 12.63 -50.31
C LEU A 123 17.40 13.37 -51.55
N LEU A 124 16.21 13.98 -51.47
CA LEU A 124 15.63 14.74 -52.58
C LEU A 124 16.46 15.97 -52.95
N LEU A 125 16.94 16.71 -51.95
CA LEU A 125 17.80 17.87 -52.17
C LEU A 125 19.11 17.47 -52.84
N GLY A 126 19.75 16.40 -52.36
CA GLY A 126 20.99 15.90 -52.96
C GLY A 126 20.79 15.43 -54.40
N LEU A 127 19.68 14.73 -54.68
CA LEU A 127 19.33 14.31 -56.04
C LEU A 127 19.08 15.51 -56.96
N LEU A 128 18.38 16.54 -56.47
CA LEU A 128 18.14 17.77 -57.24
C LEU A 128 19.44 18.52 -57.53
N ILE A 129 20.34 18.63 -56.55
CA ILE A 129 21.63 19.32 -56.74
C ILE A 129 22.48 18.58 -57.77
N SER A 130 22.62 17.26 -57.61
CA SER A 130 23.35 16.38 -58.53
C SER A 130 22.78 16.49 -59.95
N ALA A 131 21.47 16.32 -60.12
CA ALA A 131 20.82 16.45 -61.42
C ALA A 131 21.00 17.84 -62.06
N SER A 132 20.91 18.92 -61.27
CA SER A 132 21.05 20.28 -61.80
C SER A 132 22.47 20.57 -62.28
N PHE A 133 23.47 20.10 -61.55
CA PHE A 133 24.88 20.28 -61.89
C PHE A 133 25.21 19.55 -63.19
N HIS A 134 24.87 18.26 -63.26
CA HIS A 134 25.16 17.45 -64.44
C HIS A 134 24.33 17.86 -65.67
N LEU A 135 23.12 18.39 -65.48
CA LEU A 135 22.35 18.97 -66.58
C LEU A 135 23.02 20.23 -67.15
N ALA A 136 23.62 21.07 -66.30
CA ALA A 136 24.37 22.24 -66.74
C ALA A 136 25.61 21.83 -67.54
N ASP A 137 26.34 20.81 -67.09
CA ASP A 137 27.50 20.26 -67.81
C ASP A 137 27.10 19.71 -69.19
N ILE A 138 26.00 18.94 -69.27
CA ILE A 138 25.47 18.43 -70.55
C ILE A 138 25.10 19.58 -71.50
N ILE A 139 24.44 20.63 -71.01
CA ILE A 139 24.04 21.79 -71.81
C ILE A 139 25.28 22.56 -72.30
N GLN A 140 26.31 22.67 -71.46
CA GLN A 140 27.55 23.36 -71.83
C GLN A 140 28.30 22.62 -72.94
N VAL A 141 28.42 21.28 -72.83
CA VAL A 141 29.03 20.43 -73.87
C VAL A 141 28.22 20.47 -75.17
N TRP A 142 26.88 20.56 -75.08
CA TRP A 142 26.03 20.63 -76.27
C TRP A 142 26.12 21.96 -77.02
N ASN A 143 26.42 23.07 -76.32
CA ASN A 143 26.51 24.41 -76.92
C ASN A 143 27.89 24.76 -77.52
N ASP A 144 28.94 23.97 -77.24
CA ASP A 144 30.31 24.24 -77.69
C ASP A 144 30.61 23.47 -78.99
N GLU A 145 30.23 24.02 -80.16
CA GLU A 145 30.31 23.36 -81.48
C GLU A 145 31.76 22.99 -81.92
N ASP A 146 32.80 23.62 -81.35
CA ASP A 146 34.21 23.42 -81.74
C ASP A 146 34.92 22.28 -80.97
N LYS A 147 34.28 21.66 -79.98
CA LYS A 147 34.81 20.49 -79.27
C LYS A 147 33.93 19.27 -79.54
N GLY A 148 34.38 18.40 -80.44
CA GLY A 148 33.79 17.07 -80.64
C GLY A 148 34.05 16.10 -79.48
N GLU A 149 33.88 16.53 -78.22
CA GLU A 149 33.94 15.64 -77.06
C GLU A 149 32.61 14.87 -76.93
N TYR A 150 32.64 13.56 -77.15
CA TYR A 150 31.52 12.68 -76.82
C TYR A 150 31.34 12.64 -75.30
N ILE A 151 30.11 12.84 -74.82
CA ILE A 151 29.76 12.63 -73.41
C ILE A 151 30.00 11.15 -73.07
N ASP A 152 30.94 10.89 -72.17
CA ASP A 152 31.13 9.55 -71.59
C ASP A 152 29.99 9.28 -70.58
N TRP A 153 28.90 8.74 -71.09
CA TRP A 153 27.72 8.36 -70.29
C TRP A 153 28.07 7.35 -69.18
N LEU A 154 29.08 6.51 -69.38
CA LEU A 154 29.51 5.55 -68.36
C LEU A 154 30.23 6.29 -67.22
N GLN A 155 31.09 7.25 -67.54
CA GLN A 155 31.72 8.11 -66.52
C GLN A 155 30.69 8.94 -65.75
N LEU A 156 29.76 9.59 -66.45
CA LEU A 156 28.71 10.41 -65.83
C LEU A 156 27.86 9.59 -64.85
N THR A 157 27.47 8.37 -65.24
CA THR A 157 26.69 7.47 -64.37
C THR A 157 27.48 6.97 -63.16
N GLY A 158 28.78 6.73 -63.30
CA GLY A 158 29.67 6.43 -62.16
C GLY A 158 29.77 7.58 -61.16
N ILE A 159 29.94 8.82 -61.65
CA ILE A 159 30.00 10.03 -60.83
C ILE A 159 28.69 10.22 -60.05
N MET A 160 27.55 10.13 -60.74
CA MET A 160 26.24 10.23 -60.10
C MET A 160 26.03 9.15 -59.03
N ALA A 161 26.44 7.90 -59.29
CA ALA A 161 26.32 6.83 -58.30
C ALA A 161 27.13 7.13 -57.01
N GLY A 162 28.33 7.69 -57.14
CA GLY A 162 29.15 8.12 -56.02
C GLY A 162 28.53 9.25 -55.21
N GLU A 163 28.08 10.30 -55.88
CA GLU A 163 27.37 11.42 -55.23
C GLU A 163 26.15 10.94 -54.45
N GLN A 164 25.32 10.08 -55.04
CA GLN A 164 24.13 9.53 -54.38
C GLN A 164 24.49 8.64 -53.19
N SER A 165 25.60 7.88 -53.25
CA SER A 165 26.07 7.08 -52.11
C SER A 165 26.48 7.95 -50.92
N LEU A 166 27.15 9.08 -51.17
CA LEU A 166 27.54 10.04 -50.14
C LEU A 166 26.31 10.72 -49.53
N ILE A 167 25.38 11.19 -50.36
CA ILE A 167 24.12 11.82 -49.93
C ILE A 167 23.32 10.85 -49.05
N MET A 168 23.19 9.59 -49.46
CA MET A 168 22.49 8.55 -48.70
C MET A 168 23.16 8.28 -47.34
N THR A 169 24.49 8.27 -47.30
CA THR A 169 25.27 8.12 -46.06
C THR A 169 25.02 9.28 -45.10
N VAL A 170 25.06 10.53 -45.58
CA VAL A 170 24.77 11.73 -44.77
C VAL A 170 23.34 11.68 -44.23
N ALA A 171 22.37 11.38 -45.09
CA ALA A 171 20.96 11.31 -44.72
C ALA A 171 20.72 10.28 -43.59
N LEU A 172 21.39 9.13 -43.64
CA LEU A 172 21.29 8.07 -42.65
C LEU A 172 21.95 8.41 -41.31
N VAL A 173 23.12 9.07 -41.32
CA VAL A 173 23.78 9.57 -40.10
C VAL A 173 22.91 10.62 -39.41
N LEU A 174 22.32 11.54 -40.18
CA LEU A 174 21.42 12.55 -39.64
C LEU A 174 20.13 11.93 -39.08
N PHE A 175 19.50 11.01 -39.80
CA PHE A 175 18.32 10.27 -39.35
C PHE A 175 18.56 9.59 -37.99
N THR A 176 19.63 8.81 -37.88
CA THR A 176 19.96 8.06 -36.65
C THR A 176 20.29 8.98 -35.48
N SER A 177 21.04 10.05 -35.72
CA SER A 177 21.47 11.00 -34.69
C SER A 177 20.33 11.86 -34.15
N VAL A 178 19.50 12.41 -35.05
CA VAL A 178 18.34 13.24 -34.67
C VAL A 178 17.29 12.39 -33.94
N ARG A 179 17.04 11.16 -34.41
CA ARG A 179 16.15 10.23 -33.71
C ARG A 179 16.62 9.95 -32.28
N ARG A 180 17.92 9.71 -32.08
CA ARG A 180 18.50 9.53 -30.73
C ARG A 180 18.35 10.78 -29.86
N LEU A 181 18.47 11.98 -30.43
CA LEU A 181 18.33 13.23 -29.70
C LEU A 181 16.89 13.47 -29.21
N PHE A 182 15.88 13.18 -30.03
CA PHE A 182 14.48 13.43 -29.68
C PHE A 182 13.88 12.39 -28.74
N ARG A 183 14.48 11.20 -28.68
CA ARG A 183 13.97 10.08 -27.90
C ARG A 183 13.75 10.36 -26.40
N PRO A 184 14.68 10.99 -25.66
CA PRO A 184 14.46 11.34 -24.24
C PRO A 184 13.35 12.37 -24.03
N TYR A 185 13.05 13.19 -25.05
CA TYR A 185 11.97 14.17 -24.99
C TYR A 185 10.63 13.50 -25.27
N MET A 186 10.56 12.59 -26.24
CA MET A 186 9.37 11.76 -26.50
C MET A 186 8.98 10.92 -25.27
N MET A 187 9.97 10.35 -24.57
CA MET A 187 9.73 9.55 -23.36
C MET A 187 9.08 10.33 -22.21
N LYS A 188 9.23 11.65 -22.16
CA LYS A 188 8.69 12.46 -21.05
C LYS A 188 7.25 12.91 -21.27
N LEU A 189 6.68 12.64 -22.44
CA LEU A 189 5.43 13.22 -22.88
C LEU A 189 4.35 12.13 -22.93
N GLN A 190 3.17 12.46 -22.38
CA GLN A 190 2.00 11.58 -22.21
C GLN A 190 1.52 10.93 -23.52
N PRO A 191 0.81 9.77 -23.46
CA PRO A 191 0.47 8.97 -24.64
C PRO A 191 -0.51 9.69 -25.57
N LEU A 192 -0.32 9.58 -26.91
CA LEU A 192 -1.35 10.02 -27.85
C LEU A 192 -2.56 9.08 -27.75
N SER A 193 -3.74 9.65 -27.53
CA SER A 193 -5.02 8.99 -27.76
C SER A 193 -5.27 8.83 -29.26
N GLY A 194 -4.72 7.80 -29.90
CA GLY A 194 -4.93 7.55 -31.32
C GLY A 194 -4.34 6.22 -31.80
N SER A 195 -5.04 5.56 -32.72
CA SER A 195 -4.67 4.29 -33.34
C SER A 195 -3.24 4.31 -33.91
N PHE A 196 -2.55 3.19 -33.72
CA PHE A 196 -1.20 2.90 -34.19
C PHE A 196 -1.04 3.13 -35.71
N ASP A 197 -0.54 4.31 -36.10
CA ASP A 197 0.02 4.51 -37.44
C ASP A 197 1.39 3.83 -37.44
N GLY A 198 1.50 2.62 -37.98
CA GLY A 198 2.73 1.79 -38.02
C GLY A 198 4.00 2.43 -38.60
N ARG A 199 3.95 3.71 -38.96
CA ARG A 199 5.07 4.64 -39.16
C ARG A 199 5.94 4.83 -37.92
N ALA A 200 5.46 4.35 -36.76
CA ALA A 200 6.14 4.50 -35.50
C ALA A 200 6.96 3.30 -35.00
N SER A 201 6.91 2.19 -35.75
CA SER A 201 7.57 0.92 -35.47
C SER A 201 9.11 1.03 -35.36
N VAL A 202 9.71 0.25 -34.45
CA VAL A 202 11.16 0.04 -34.35
C VAL A 202 11.72 -0.67 -35.59
N SER A 203 10.89 -1.47 -36.26
CA SER A 203 11.30 -2.23 -37.44
C SER A 203 11.64 -1.32 -38.62
N GLN A 204 10.92 -0.22 -38.82
CA GLN A 204 11.11 0.67 -39.98
C GLN A 204 12.50 1.32 -40.00
N PRO A 205 13.01 1.91 -38.90
CA PRO A 205 14.37 2.43 -38.84
C PRO A 205 15.45 1.36 -39.03
N LEU A 206 15.24 0.13 -38.53
CA LEU A 206 16.17 -0.98 -38.76
C LEU A 206 16.18 -1.37 -40.25
N VAL A 207 15.01 -1.49 -40.87
CA VAL A 207 14.85 -1.81 -42.30
C VAL A 207 15.41 -0.70 -43.19
N ILE A 208 15.16 0.56 -42.86
CA ILE A 208 15.73 1.72 -43.58
C ILE A 208 17.24 1.73 -43.44
N THR A 209 17.77 1.55 -42.23
CA THR A 209 19.22 1.56 -42.01
C THR A 209 19.90 0.42 -42.78
N TYR A 210 19.33 -0.78 -42.72
CA TYR A 210 19.82 -1.94 -43.45
C TYR A 210 19.74 -1.75 -44.97
N THR A 211 18.57 -1.34 -45.49
CA THR A 211 18.36 -1.11 -46.93
C THR A 211 19.28 -0.02 -47.47
N CYS A 212 19.41 1.11 -46.76
CA CYS A 212 20.28 2.21 -47.18
C CYS A 212 21.76 1.87 -47.09
N THR A 213 22.23 1.16 -46.05
CA THR A 213 23.64 0.73 -45.97
C THR A 213 23.99 -0.28 -47.06
N PHE A 214 23.06 -1.19 -47.39
CA PHE A 214 23.19 -2.10 -48.52
C PHE A 214 23.24 -1.34 -49.85
N LEU A 215 22.34 -0.37 -50.06
CA LEU A 215 22.30 0.44 -51.27
C LEU A 215 23.56 1.30 -51.45
N VAL A 216 24.06 1.95 -50.38
CA VAL A 216 25.33 2.68 -50.40
C VAL A 216 26.46 1.75 -50.86
N THR A 217 26.54 0.55 -50.28
CA THR A 217 27.56 -0.43 -50.64
C THR A 217 27.47 -0.82 -52.13
N ILE A 218 26.27 -1.06 -52.65
CA ILE A 218 26.07 -1.38 -54.07
C ILE A 218 26.47 -0.21 -54.98
N LEU A 219 26.01 1.01 -54.67
CA LEU A 219 26.29 2.20 -55.50
C LEU A 219 27.78 2.51 -55.53
N SER A 220 28.48 2.40 -54.40
CA SER A 220 29.93 2.60 -54.32
C SER A 220 30.71 1.49 -55.06
N LEU A 221 30.27 0.22 -54.98
CA LEU A 221 30.87 -0.86 -55.77
C LEU A 221 30.62 -0.70 -57.27
N PHE A 222 29.44 -0.22 -57.67
CA PHE A 222 29.07 0.04 -59.05
C PHE A 222 29.87 1.19 -59.65
N GLN A 223 29.98 2.30 -58.93
CA GLN A 223 30.88 3.42 -59.25
C GLN A 223 32.31 2.93 -59.47
N LEU A 224 32.83 2.12 -58.54
CA LEU A 224 34.18 1.58 -58.64
C LEU A 224 34.35 0.68 -59.87
N ALA A 225 33.39 -0.21 -60.14
CA ALA A 225 33.42 -1.09 -61.31
C ALA A 225 33.46 -0.30 -62.63
N ILE A 226 32.66 0.77 -62.74
CA ILE A 226 32.63 1.66 -63.90
C ILE A 226 33.97 2.35 -64.12
N VAL A 227 34.56 2.92 -63.06
CA VAL A 227 35.86 3.60 -63.15
C VAL A 227 36.94 2.62 -63.65
N THR A 228 36.83 1.35 -63.27
CA THR A 228 37.85 0.32 -63.57
C THR A 228 37.68 -0.36 -64.93
N ALA A 229 36.56 -0.16 -65.64
CA ALA A 229 36.30 -0.77 -66.95
C ALA A 229 37.04 -0.08 -68.13
N ARG A 230 37.97 0.84 -67.85
CA ARG A 230 38.65 1.67 -68.85
C ARG A 230 39.84 0.95 -69.51
N PRO A 231 40.05 1.07 -70.83
CA PRO A 231 41.04 0.28 -71.59
C PRO A 231 42.52 0.61 -71.32
N HIS A 232 42.84 1.63 -70.51
CA HIS A 232 44.22 2.04 -70.19
C HIS A 232 44.55 2.07 -68.69
N GLU A 233 43.65 1.60 -67.82
CA GLU A 233 43.87 1.56 -66.37
C GLU A 233 43.76 0.12 -65.86
N SER A 234 44.87 -0.47 -65.42
CA SER A 234 44.84 -1.75 -64.70
C SER A 234 44.53 -1.50 -63.23
N MET A 235 43.42 -2.05 -62.76
CA MET A 235 43.03 -1.99 -61.36
C MET A 235 43.93 -2.88 -60.50
N GLU A 236 44.54 -2.32 -59.48
CA GLU A 236 45.24 -3.10 -58.46
C GLU A 236 44.20 -3.76 -57.54
N PRO A 237 44.11 -5.12 -57.49
CA PRO A 237 43.05 -5.82 -56.76
C PRO A 237 42.94 -5.46 -55.28
N TYR A 238 44.03 -4.98 -54.66
CA TYR A 238 44.05 -4.59 -53.26
C TYR A 238 43.27 -3.29 -52.99
N LYS A 239 43.20 -2.34 -53.93
CA LYS A 239 42.42 -1.09 -53.77
C LYS A 239 40.93 -1.38 -53.70
N PHE A 240 40.46 -2.35 -54.49
CA PHE A 240 39.09 -2.86 -54.42
C PHE A 240 38.75 -3.43 -53.05
N GLY A 241 39.62 -4.32 -52.55
CA GLY A 241 39.45 -4.92 -51.24
C GLY A 241 39.40 -3.87 -50.13
N LEU A 242 40.21 -2.81 -50.23
CA LEU A 242 40.27 -1.75 -49.23
C LEU A 242 39.01 -0.87 -49.22
N ILE A 243 38.50 -0.49 -50.41
CA ILE A 243 37.26 0.29 -50.53
C ILE A 243 36.04 -0.53 -50.08
N ALA A 244 35.93 -1.79 -50.53
CA ALA A 244 34.85 -2.69 -50.10
C ALA A 244 34.88 -2.89 -48.57
N LEU A 245 36.07 -3.07 -47.98
CA LEU A 245 36.24 -3.17 -46.54
C LEU A 245 35.85 -1.88 -45.81
N PHE A 246 36.20 -0.71 -46.36
CA PHE A 246 35.86 0.59 -45.78
C PHE A 246 34.33 0.77 -45.66
N TYR A 247 33.58 0.57 -46.76
CA TYR A 247 32.11 0.68 -46.72
C TYR A 247 31.46 -0.43 -45.88
N PHE A 248 32.01 -1.64 -45.88
CA PHE A 248 31.54 -2.72 -45.02
C PHE A 248 31.67 -2.37 -43.52
N VAL A 249 32.82 -1.84 -43.10
CA VAL A 249 33.05 -1.43 -41.71
C VAL A 249 32.13 -0.28 -41.31
N ILE A 250 31.91 0.70 -42.19
CA ILE A 250 30.97 1.80 -41.95
C ILE A 250 29.53 1.28 -41.81
N GLY A 251 29.09 0.43 -42.75
CA GLY A 251 27.76 -0.18 -42.74
C GLY A 251 27.52 -1.01 -41.47
N LEU A 252 28.47 -1.85 -41.09
CA LEU A 252 28.41 -2.68 -39.88
C LEU A 252 28.38 -1.82 -38.60
N SER A 253 29.15 -0.74 -38.57
CA SER A 253 29.19 0.19 -37.42
C SER A 253 27.86 0.92 -37.24
N LEU A 254 27.27 1.40 -38.33
CA LEU A 254 25.96 2.07 -38.33
C LEU A 254 24.83 1.11 -37.93
N PHE A 255 24.84 -0.11 -38.48
CA PHE A 255 23.89 -1.15 -38.09
C PHE A 255 24.02 -1.49 -36.59
N SER A 256 25.24 -1.74 -36.13
CA SER A 256 25.52 -2.07 -34.72
C SER A 256 25.08 -0.96 -33.77
N TYR A 257 25.29 0.30 -34.15
CA TYR A 257 24.86 1.46 -33.37
C TYR A 257 23.33 1.49 -33.18
N VAL A 258 22.55 1.28 -34.25
CA VAL A 258 21.09 1.23 -34.18
C VAL A 258 20.60 0.02 -33.37
N THR A 259 21.20 -1.16 -33.56
CA THR A 259 20.83 -2.37 -32.81
C THR A 259 21.17 -2.25 -31.32
N MET A 260 22.30 -1.64 -30.97
CA MET A 260 22.71 -1.48 -29.57
C MET A 260 21.76 -0.54 -28.82
N GLN A 261 21.28 0.50 -29.49
CA GLN A 261 20.26 1.40 -28.94
C GLN A 261 19.00 0.61 -28.54
N PHE A 262 18.45 -0.19 -29.46
CA PHE A 262 17.27 -1.02 -29.18
C PHE A 262 17.50 -2.04 -28.05
N ARG A 263 18.66 -2.70 -28.04
CA ARG A 263 18.98 -3.71 -27.01
C ARG A 263 18.98 -3.12 -25.59
N GLN A 264 19.48 -1.90 -25.43
CA GLN A 264 19.50 -1.23 -24.12
C GLN A 264 18.09 -0.99 -23.58
N GLU A 265 17.12 -0.75 -24.47
CA GLU A 265 15.72 -0.46 -24.12
C GLU A 265 15.02 -1.71 -23.62
N LEU A 266 15.12 -2.82 -24.36
CA LEU A 266 14.59 -4.11 -23.94
C LEU A 266 15.16 -4.55 -22.59
N ARG A 267 16.47 -4.34 -22.36
CA ARG A 267 17.10 -4.68 -21.07
C ARG A 267 16.55 -3.85 -19.91
N GLY A 268 16.23 -2.58 -20.14
CA GLY A 268 15.61 -1.73 -19.12
C GLY A 268 14.28 -2.31 -18.69
N LEU A 269 13.39 -2.55 -19.67
CA LEU A 269 12.06 -3.08 -19.42
C LEU A 269 12.06 -4.49 -18.79
N ILE A 270 12.96 -5.38 -19.25
CA ILE A 270 13.14 -6.72 -18.64
C ILE A 270 13.62 -6.62 -17.20
N ARG A 271 14.50 -5.67 -16.87
CA ARG A 271 15.00 -5.48 -15.51
C ARG A 271 13.87 -5.02 -14.59
N ASP A 272 13.02 -4.11 -15.05
CA ASP A 272 11.88 -3.61 -14.28
C ASP A 272 10.86 -4.72 -14.03
N ILE A 273 10.58 -5.57 -15.04
CA ILE A 273 9.74 -6.78 -14.89
C ILE A 273 10.34 -7.76 -13.86
N ARG A 274 11.66 -8.03 -13.92
CA ARG A 274 12.30 -8.92 -12.95
C ARG A 274 12.31 -8.33 -11.54
N GLY A 275 12.36 -7.01 -11.39
CA GLY A 275 12.24 -6.33 -10.10
C GLY A 275 10.88 -6.58 -9.44
N LEU A 276 9.79 -6.52 -10.21
CA LEU A 276 8.44 -6.84 -9.72
C LEU A 276 8.30 -8.30 -9.30
N VAL A 277 8.78 -9.24 -10.13
CA VAL A 277 8.73 -10.67 -9.80
C VAL A 277 9.62 -11.01 -8.59
N GLY A 278 10.68 -10.23 -8.37
CA GLY A 278 11.57 -10.36 -7.21
C GLY A 278 11.12 -9.67 -5.92
N GLY A 279 9.93 -9.04 -5.90
CA GLY A 279 9.39 -8.41 -4.69
C GLY A 279 10.06 -7.09 -4.28
N THR A 280 10.79 -6.43 -5.18
CA THR A 280 11.35 -5.09 -4.89
C THR A 280 10.25 -4.02 -4.89
N ASP A 281 10.37 -3.10 -3.91
CA ASP A 281 9.39 -2.09 -3.49
C ASP A 281 8.65 -1.39 -4.65
N ILE A 282 7.37 -1.74 -4.79
CA ILE A 282 6.45 -1.39 -5.88
C ILE A 282 6.13 0.12 -5.88
N ARG A 283 6.41 0.82 -4.78
CA ARG A 283 5.94 2.19 -4.53
C ARG A 283 6.66 3.27 -5.36
N HIS A 284 7.79 2.96 -6.01
CA HIS A 284 8.60 3.97 -6.70
C HIS A 284 9.13 3.56 -8.09
N ALA A 285 8.64 2.48 -8.70
CA ALA A 285 9.04 2.13 -10.05
C ALA A 285 8.49 3.18 -11.04
N HIS A 286 9.40 3.96 -11.62
CA HIS A 286 9.11 5.00 -12.60
C HIS A 286 8.12 4.51 -13.67
N THR A 287 7.08 5.30 -13.94
CA THR A 287 6.18 5.10 -15.08
C THR A 287 7.01 4.87 -16.34
N ALA A 288 6.95 3.65 -16.89
CA ALA A 288 7.69 3.31 -18.08
C ALA A 288 7.22 4.25 -19.21
N PRO A 289 8.12 5.01 -19.84
CA PRO A 289 7.73 6.01 -20.83
C PRO A 289 7.18 5.34 -22.08
N VAL A 290 5.94 5.67 -22.43
CA VAL A 290 5.20 5.10 -23.56
C VAL A 290 5.67 5.74 -24.88
N VAL A 291 6.40 4.98 -25.70
CA VAL A 291 6.71 5.33 -27.08
C VAL A 291 5.69 4.62 -27.99
N HIS A 292 5.26 5.21 -29.11
CA HIS A 292 4.40 4.50 -30.08
C HIS A 292 5.21 3.50 -30.93
N ASP A 293 5.97 2.61 -30.31
CA ASP A 293 6.66 1.52 -30.98
C ASP A 293 6.39 0.20 -30.23
N GLU A 294 6.83 -0.94 -30.76
CA GLU A 294 6.56 -2.25 -30.16
C GLU A 294 7.06 -2.34 -28.71
N ALA A 295 8.11 -1.59 -28.37
CA ALA A 295 8.63 -1.51 -27.00
C ALA A 295 7.74 -0.66 -26.09
N GLY A 296 7.10 0.38 -26.62
CA GLY A 296 6.16 1.18 -25.83
C GLY A 296 4.74 0.61 -25.77
N GLU A 297 4.26 -0.18 -26.74
CA GLU A 297 3.04 -1.00 -26.56
C GLU A 297 3.22 -1.98 -25.38
N LEU A 298 4.38 -2.63 -25.31
CA LEU A 298 4.73 -3.48 -24.18
C LEU A 298 4.82 -2.69 -22.85
N ALA A 299 5.32 -1.45 -22.89
CA ALA A 299 5.35 -0.57 -21.71
C ALA A 299 3.95 -0.13 -21.25
N VAL A 300 3.01 0.08 -22.17
CA VAL A 300 1.59 0.36 -21.85
C VAL A 300 0.95 -0.85 -21.21
N ALA A 301 1.03 -2.01 -21.87
CA ALA A 301 0.46 -3.25 -21.34
C ALA A 301 1.04 -3.59 -19.96
N TYR A 302 2.34 -3.34 -19.75
CA TYR A 302 2.99 -3.46 -18.46
C TYR A 302 2.44 -2.48 -17.41
N SER A 303 2.28 -1.22 -17.76
CA SER A 303 1.73 -0.20 -16.84
C SER A 303 0.28 -0.51 -16.47
N GLU A 304 -0.52 -1.00 -17.41
CA GLU A 304 -1.89 -1.46 -17.16
C GLU A 304 -1.93 -2.66 -16.22
N LEU A 305 -1.06 -3.65 -16.45
CA LEU A 305 -0.94 -4.82 -15.58
C LEU A 305 -0.51 -4.42 -14.16
N GLN A 306 0.51 -3.57 -14.02
CA GLN A 306 0.98 -3.06 -12.73
C GLN A 306 -0.13 -2.31 -11.99
N ASN A 307 -0.85 -1.42 -12.69
CA ASN A 307 -1.97 -0.69 -12.10
C ASN A 307 -3.09 -1.63 -11.66
N ARG A 308 -3.36 -2.70 -12.41
CA ARG A 308 -4.37 -3.70 -12.04
C ARG A 308 -3.95 -4.48 -10.78
N ILE A 309 -2.71 -4.96 -10.73
CA ILE A 309 -2.16 -5.68 -9.57
C ILE A 309 -2.20 -4.79 -8.32
N ASN A 310 -1.78 -3.52 -8.44
CA ASN A 310 -1.82 -2.58 -7.32
C ASN A 310 -3.24 -2.36 -6.81
N ARG A 311 -4.21 -2.19 -7.70
CA ARG A 311 -5.63 -2.04 -7.30
C ARG A 311 -6.17 -3.29 -6.61
N GLU A 312 -5.82 -4.47 -7.11
CA GLU A 312 -6.23 -5.74 -6.50
C GLU A 312 -5.59 -5.90 -5.11
N TYR A 313 -4.31 -5.59 -4.96
CA TYR A 313 -3.61 -5.59 -3.66
C TYR A 313 -4.21 -4.59 -2.66
N GLU A 314 -4.44 -3.34 -3.08
CA GLU A 314 -5.08 -2.31 -2.26
C GLU A 314 -6.54 -2.67 -1.87
N SER A 315 -7.24 -3.45 -2.71
CA SER A 315 -8.57 -3.97 -2.36
C SER A 315 -8.47 -5.04 -1.28
N LEU A 316 -7.56 -5.99 -1.45
CA LEU A 316 -7.34 -7.08 -0.48
C LEU A 316 -6.88 -6.54 0.87
N GLU A 317 -5.96 -5.58 0.89
CA GLU A 317 -5.50 -4.92 2.13
C GLU A 317 -6.66 -4.23 2.88
N ARG A 318 -7.56 -3.58 2.13
CA ARG A 318 -8.78 -2.98 2.72
C ARG A 318 -9.72 -4.03 3.29
N GLU A 319 -9.94 -5.14 2.59
CA GLU A 319 -10.78 -6.25 3.06
C GLU A 319 -10.22 -6.90 4.32
N LEU A 320 -8.90 -7.18 4.37
CA LEU A 320 -8.23 -7.71 5.55
C LEU A 320 -8.30 -6.76 6.75
N LYS A 321 -8.10 -5.45 6.52
CA LYS A 321 -8.24 -4.44 7.57
C LYS A 321 -9.67 -4.34 8.10
N MET A 322 -10.67 -4.52 7.25
CA MET A 322 -12.06 -4.61 7.69
C MET A 322 -12.29 -5.85 8.57
N ALA A 323 -11.76 -7.02 8.16
CA ALA A 323 -11.85 -8.24 8.94
C ALA A 323 -11.17 -8.09 10.32
N TYR A 324 -9.98 -7.50 10.38
CA TYR A 324 -9.31 -7.18 11.65
C TYR A 324 -10.17 -6.31 12.56
N ASN A 325 -10.76 -5.23 12.03
CA ASN A 325 -11.60 -4.34 12.82
C ASN A 325 -12.87 -5.03 13.34
N VAL A 326 -13.39 -6.04 12.62
CA VAL A 326 -14.51 -6.85 13.11
C VAL A 326 -14.03 -7.78 14.23
N GLN A 327 -12.91 -8.46 14.04
CA GLN A 327 -12.29 -9.35 15.02
C GLN A 327 -12.02 -8.64 16.36
N GLN A 328 -11.40 -7.46 16.31
CA GLN A 328 -11.10 -6.64 17.49
C GLN A 328 -12.35 -6.15 18.22
N LYS A 329 -13.49 -6.03 17.54
CA LYS A 329 -14.77 -5.68 18.18
C LYS A 329 -15.45 -6.88 18.85
N LEU A 330 -15.11 -8.10 18.43
CA LEU A 330 -15.64 -9.32 19.03
C LEU A 330 -14.92 -9.66 20.33
N LEU A 331 -13.61 -9.38 20.41
CA LEU A 331 -12.80 -9.57 21.61
C LEU A 331 -13.18 -8.55 22.70
N PRO A 332 -13.17 -8.95 23.99
CA PRO A 332 -13.40 -8.03 25.10
C PRO A 332 -12.18 -7.11 25.29
N PRO A 333 -12.32 -6.00 26.07
CA PRO A 333 -11.19 -5.13 26.35
C PRO A 333 -10.07 -5.88 27.08
N GLY A 334 -8.83 -5.53 26.77
CA GLY A 334 -7.65 -6.22 27.29
C GLY A 334 -7.42 -6.07 28.79
N ASN A 335 -8.04 -5.10 29.46
CA ASN A 335 -7.98 -4.97 30.92
C ASN A 335 -9.41 -4.89 31.47
N LEU A 336 -9.75 -5.79 32.38
CA LEU A 336 -11.08 -5.91 32.99
C LEU A 336 -10.96 -6.09 34.50
N THR A 337 -11.96 -5.64 35.24
CA THR A 337 -12.08 -5.93 36.67
C THR A 337 -13.47 -6.47 36.96
N ILE A 338 -13.55 -7.66 37.56
CA ILE A 338 -14.80 -8.33 37.89
C ILE A 338 -14.72 -8.80 39.35
N GLY A 339 -15.46 -8.15 40.24
CA GLY A 339 -15.34 -8.40 41.68
C GLY A 339 -13.91 -8.09 42.17
N ALA A 340 -13.28 -9.05 42.83
CA ALA A 340 -11.90 -8.98 43.30
C ALA A 340 -10.86 -9.42 42.24
N TYR A 341 -11.28 -9.75 41.02
CA TYR A 341 -10.37 -10.22 39.97
C TYR A 341 -9.97 -9.09 39.02
N HIS A 342 -8.66 -8.89 38.87
CA HIS A 342 -8.09 -8.10 37.77
C HIS A 342 -7.67 -9.02 36.64
N ILE A 343 -8.18 -8.76 35.44
CA ILE A 343 -7.93 -9.56 34.26
C ILE A 343 -7.14 -8.71 33.28
N THR A 344 -5.95 -9.18 32.93
CA THR A 344 -5.10 -8.58 31.90
C THR A 344 -4.92 -9.60 30.78
N ALA A 345 -5.35 -9.22 29.59
CA ALA A 345 -5.30 -10.01 28.39
C ALA A 345 -4.66 -9.24 27.24
N ARG A 346 -3.84 -9.92 26.46
CA ARG A 346 -3.22 -9.42 25.24
C ARG A 346 -3.31 -10.51 24.18
N CYS A 347 -3.81 -10.14 23.00
CA CYS A 347 -3.96 -11.00 21.84
C CYS A 347 -3.29 -10.31 20.67
N GLN A 348 -2.09 -10.76 20.29
CA GLN A 348 -1.26 -10.20 19.23
C GLN A 348 -1.30 -11.15 18.02
N SER A 349 -1.89 -10.71 16.91
CA SER A 349 -1.91 -11.51 15.68
C SER A 349 -0.60 -11.36 14.90
N TYR A 350 -0.10 -12.46 14.35
CA TYR A 350 1.08 -12.48 13.47
C TYR A 350 0.80 -11.84 12.10
N ARG A 351 -0.43 -12.02 11.59
CA ARG A 351 -0.92 -11.39 10.35
C ARG A 351 -1.96 -10.32 10.67
N GLU A 352 -2.52 -9.69 9.62
CA GLU A 352 -3.62 -8.74 9.75
C GLU A 352 -4.83 -9.34 10.48
N VAL A 353 -5.03 -10.66 10.42
CA VAL A 353 -6.06 -11.39 11.19
C VAL A 353 -5.48 -12.71 11.71
N GLY A 354 -5.84 -13.07 12.94
CA GLY A 354 -5.35 -14.26 13.64
C GLY A 354 -6.41 -15.33 13.93
N GLY A 355 -5.97 -16.54 14.27
CA GLY A 355 -6.78 -17.65 14.78
C GLY A 355 -6.96 -17.62 16.29
N ASP A 356 -6.05 -16.98 17.01
CA ASP A 356 -6.07 -16.82 18.47
C ASP A 356 -7.23 -15.96 18.98
N PHE A 357 -7.74 -16.30 20.18
CA PHE A 357 -8.80 -15.55 20.83
C PHE A 357 -8.87 -15.75 22.33
N PHE A 358 -9.57 -14.81 22.97
CA PHE A 358 -10.02 -14.96 24.34
C PHE A 358 -11.39 -14.30 24.52
N ASP A 359 -12.11 -14.68 25.58
CA ASP A 359 -13.35 -14.05 25.97
C ASP A 359 -13.54 -14.04 27.48
N VAL A 360 -14.33 -13.09 27.97
CA VAL A 360 -14.72 -12.99 29.38
C VAL A 360 -16.23 -12.74 29.44
N VAL A 361 -16.96 -13.67 30.06
CA VAL A 361 -18.43 -13.65 30.07
C VAL A 361 -18.94 -13.70 31.50
N SER A 362 -19.67 -12.67 31.94
CA SER A 362 -20.40 -12.72 33.22
C SER A 362 -21.52 -13.76 33.17
N LEU A 363 -21.59 -14.62 34.20
CA LEU A 363 -22.60 -15.67 34.36
C LEU A 363 -23.59 -15.36 35.49
N GLY A 364 -23.67 -14.08 35.87
CA GLY A 364 -24.48 -13.60 36.99
C GLY A 364 -23.64 -12.80 37.99
N PRO A 365 -24.18 -12.53 39.20
CA PRO A 365 -23.55 -11.65 40.18
C PRO A 365 -22.35 -12.27 40.89
N SER A 366 -22.25 -13.60 40.94
CA SER A 366 -21.22 -14.32 41.71
C SER A 366 -20.29 -15.16 40.85
N ARG A 367 -20.44 -15.16 39.52
CA ARG A 367 -19.63 -15.99 38.63
C ARG A 367 -19.33 -15.31 37.30
N PHE A 368 -18.17 -15.60 36.75
CA PHE A 368 -17.83 -15.28 35.37
C PHE A 368 -17.03 -16.42 34.75
N ALA A 369 -16.97 -16.46 33.43
CA ALA A 369 -16.17 -17.40 32.68
C ALA A 369 -15.08 -16.68 31.88
N VAL A 370 -13.95 -17.34 31.73
CA VAL A 370 -12.87 -16.96 30.81
C VAL A 370 -12.66 -18.10 29.83
N MET A 371 -12.48 -17.75 28.57
CA MET A 371 -12.08 -18.67 27.53
C MET A 371 -10.82 -18.14 26.86
N ILE A 372 -9.93 -19.05 26.48
CA ILE A 372 -8.81 -18.82 25.59
C ILE A 372 -8.81 -19.93 24.54
N GLY A 373 -8.41 -19.63 23.32
CA GLY A 373 -8.24 -20.66 22.31
C GLY A 373 -7.40 -20.24 21.13
N ASP A 374 -6.99 -21.25 20.38
CA ASP A 374 -6.23 -21.13 19.15
C ASP A 374 -6.82 -22.08 18.09
N VAL A 375 -6.99 -21.56 16.87
CA VAL A 375 -7.55 -22.27 15.73
C VAL A 375 -6.44 -22.80 14.84
N SER A 376 -6.47 -24.09 14.51
CA SER A 376 -5.51 -24.67 13.59
C SER A 376 -5.53 -23.96 12.22
N GLY A 377 -4.36 -23.49 11.77
CA GLY A 377 -4.21 -22.75 10.51
C GLY A 377 -3.94 -21.27 10.75
N LYS A 378 -3.87 -20.46 9.68
CA LYS A 378 -3.50 -19.04 9.77
C LYS A 378 -4.31 -18.16 8.82
N GLY A 379 -4.43 -16.88 9.15
CA GLY A 379 -5.09 -15.88 8.31
C GLY A 379 -6.61 -15.99 8.32
N LEU A 380 -7.24 -15.64 7.20
CA LEU A 380 -8.69 -15.43 7.13
C LEU A 380 -9.55 -16.65 7.50
N PRO A 381 -9.25 -17.90 7.06
CA PRO A 381 -10.05 -19.06 7.45
C PRO A 381 -10.05 -19.29 8.98
N ALA A 382 -8.88 -19.17 9.62
CA ALA A 382 -8.75 -19.33 11.07
C ALA A 382 -9.54 -18.24 11.83
N ALA A 383 -9.45 -16.98 11.38
CA ALA A 383 -10.18 -15.86 11.96
C ALA A 383 -11.71 -16.01 11.90
N LEU A 384 -12.24 -16.67 10.86
CA LEU A 384 -13.67 -16.96 10.73
C LEU A 384 -14.14 -18.02 11.74
N ILE A 385 -13.37 -19.12 11.87
CA ILE A 385 -13.67 -20.17 12.85
C ILE A 385 -13.59 -19.59 14.26
N MET A 386 -12.56 -18.81 14.54
CA MET A 386 -12.39 -18.10 15.81
C MET A 386 -13.65 -17.28 16.15
N SER A 387 -14.09 -16.42 15.22
CA SER A 387 -15.24 -15.55 15.42
C SER A 387 -16.52 -16.34 15.69
N ALA A 388 -16.68 -17.50 15.03
CA ALA A 388 -17.80 -18.42 15.28
C ALA A 388 -17.72 -19.03 16.69
N GLN A 389 -16.53 -19.50 17.11
CA GLN A 389 -16.35 -20.11 18.44
C GLN A 389 -16.63 -19.13 19.58
N LEU A 390 -16.25 -17.85 19.46
CA LEU A 390 -16.61 -16.82 20.43
C LEU A 390 -18.13 -16.72 20.64
N LEU A 391 -18.90 -16.70 19.54
CA LEU A 391 -20.36 -16.57 19.60
C LEU A 391 -21.02 -17.84 20.15
N VAL A 392 -20.53 -19.02 19.74
CA VAL A 392 -21.00 -20.30 20.27
C VAL A 392 -20.72 -20.38 21.77
N PHE A 393 -19.51 -20.06 22.21
CA PHE A 393 -19.13 -20.04 23.62
C PHE A 393 -20.06 -19.16 24.44
N ARG A 394 -20.25 -17.89 24.03
CA ARG A 394 -21.14 -16.93 24.71
C ARG A 394 -22.57 -17.45 24.87
N SER A 395 -23.04 -18.23 23.90
CA SER A 395 -24.38 -18.84 23.92
C SER A 395 -24.42 -20.05 24.86
N GLU A 396 -23.46 -20.96 24.73
CA GLU A 396 -23.44 -22.24 25.44
C GLU A 396 -23.06 -22.12 26.92
N ILE A 397 -22.18 -21.18 27.28
CA ILE A 397 -21.77 -20.95 28.67
C ILE A 397 -22.91 -20.38 29.52
N ARG A 398 -23.88 -19.69 28.90
CA ARG A 398 -25.06 -19.12 29.58
C ARG A 398 -26.19 -20.12 29.81
N ARG A 399 -26.13 -21.30 29.19
CA ARG A 399 -27.18 -22.33 29.29
C ARG A 399 -27.10 -23.19 30.56
N ASN A 400 -26.29 -22.77 31.53
CA ASN A 400 -25.82 -23.56 32.68
C ASN A 400 -25.08 -24.85 32.25
N GLY A 401 -24.10 -25.24 33.05
CA GLY A 401 -23.29 -26.43 32.81
C GLY A 401 -21.85 -26.22 33.26
N SER A 402 -21.13 -27.31 33.44
CA SER A 402 -19.71 -27.26 33.79
C SER A 402 -18.85 -26.89 32.57
N PRO A 403 -17.63 -26.35 32.74
CA PRO A 403 -16.69 -26.11 31.64
C PRO A 403 -16.56 -27.29 30.66
N SER A 404 -16.47 -28.52 31.17
CA SER A 404 -16.40 -29.74 30.36
C SER A 404 -17.64 -29.94 29.49
N GLU A 405 -18.84 -29.75 30.05
CA GLU A 405 -20.09 -29.89 29.30
C GLU A 405 -20.24 -28.83 28.19
N VAL A 406 -19.72 -27.62 28.44
CA VAL A 406 -19.71 -26.54 27.43
C VAL A 406 -18.77 -26.91 26.28
N LEU A 407 -17.56 -27.37 26.57
CA LEU A 407 -16.62 -27.85 25.55
C LEU A 407 -17.22 -29.00 24.72
N ALA A 408 -17.90 -29.96 25.36
CA ALA A 408 -18.57 -31.05 24.65
C ALA A 408 -19.70 -30.58 23.72
N ARG A 409 -20.44 -29.51 24.08
CA ARG A 409 -21.44 -28.90 23.21
C ARG A 409 -20.80 -28.15 22.05
N MET A 410 -19.76 -27.36 22.31
CA MET A 410 -19.00 -26.64 21.28
C MET A 410 -18.38 -27.62 20.27
N ASN A 411 -17.80 -28.71 20.76
CA ASN A 411 -17.17 -29.75 19.96
C ASN A 411 -18.16 -30.40 18.98
N ARG A 412 -19.33 -30.84 19.46
CA ARG A 412 -20.36 -31.42 18.59
C ARG A 412 -20.80 -30.45 17.50
N GLN A 413 -21.03 -29.19 17.85
CA GLN A 413 -21.41 -28.16 16.88
C GLN A 413 -20.31 -27.91 15.83
N LEU A 414 -19.04 -27.91 16.24
CA LEU A 414 -17.92 -27.73 15.30
C LEU A 414 -17.76 -28.95 14.39
N CYS A 415 -17.78 -30.18 14.92
CA CYS A 415 -17.72 -31.40 14.12
C CYS A 415 -18.87 -31.49 13.11
N GLU A 416 -20.08 -31.11 13.51
CA GLU A 416 -21.24 -31.06 12.59
C GLU A 416 -21.08 -30.04 11.48
N ALA A 417 -20.46 -28.88 11.78
CA ALA A 417 -20.31 -27.79 10.82
C ALA A 417 -19.13 -27.97 9.84
N MET A 418 -18.01 -28.53 10.32
CA MET A 418 -16.73 -28.55 9.59
C MET A 418 -16.23 -29.95 9.22
N GLY A 419 -16.84 -31.02 9.74
CA GLY A 419 -16.33 -32.38 9.52
C GLY A 419 -14.92 -32.55 10.11
N GLU A 420 -13.99 -33.08 9.31
CA GLU A 420 -12.56 -33.24 9.69
C GLU A 420 -11.71 -31.97 9.40
N GLU A 421 -12.30 -30.93 8.80
CA GLU A 421 -11.59 -29.74 8.33
C GLU A 421 -11.59 -28.62 9.37
N GLY A 422 -10.79 -28.79 10.44
CA GLY A 422 -10.45 -27.74 11.39
C GLY A 422 -10.63 -28.15 12.85
N CYS A 423 -9.57 -28.00 13.63
CA CYS A 423 -9.61 -28.19 15.07
C CYS A 423 -9.26 -26.90 15.80
N VAL A 424 -9.74 -26.79 17.04
CA VAL A 424 -9.49 -25.61 17.88
C VAL A 424 -9.06 -26.09 19.26
N SER A 425 -7.93 -25.58 19.74
CA SER A 425 -7.53 -25.75 21.13
C SER A 425 -8.29 -24.73 21.98
N ILE A 426 -8.95 -25.16 23.07
CA ILE A 426 -9.72 -24.24 23.92
C ILE A 426 -9.50 -24.57 25.40
N GLY A 427 -9.19 -23.56 26.21
CA GLY A 427 -9.26 -23.60 27.66
C GLY A 427 -10.45 -22.79 28.17
N VAL A 428 -11.26 -23.36 29.05
CA VAL A 428 -12.41 -22.68 29.68
C VAL A 428 -12.28 -22.74 31.20
N GLY A 429 -12.30 -21.57 31.83
CA GLY A 429 -12.37 -21.41 33.28
C GLY A 429 -13.69 -20.77 33.70
N VAL A 430 -14.37 -21.33 34.71
CA VAL A 430 -15.51 -20.71 35.39
C VAL A 430 -15.09 -20.36 36.81
N ILE A 431 -15.18 -19.08 37.16
CA ILE A 431 -14.69 -18.52 38.41
C ILE A 431 -15.88 -18.19 39.31
N ASP A 432 -15.87 -18.72 40.52
CA ASP A 432 -16.79 -18.37 41.62
C ASP A 432 -16.19 -17.27 42.49
N LEU A 433 -16.81 -16.09 42.44
CA LEU A 433 -16.42 -14.90 43.19
C LEU A 433 -16.67 -15.04 44.70
N THR A 434 -17.51 -15.99 45.11
CA THR A 434 -17.88 -16.18 46.53
C THR A 434 -16.83 -17.00 47.27
N ASN A 435 -16.32 -18.04 46.61
CA ASN A 435 -15.41 -19.01 47.20
C ASN A 435 -14.01 -18.95 46.62
N ASN A 436 -13.75 -18.08 45.64
CA ASN A 436 -12.49 -17.97 44.91
C ASN A 436 -12.03 -19.29 44.27
N LYS A 437 -13.01 -20.04 43.76
CA LYS A 437 -12.78 -21.33 43.09
C LYS A 437 -12.80 -21.16 41.58
N VAL A 438 -11.89 -21.83 40.90
CA VAL A 438 -11.82 -21.92 39.45
C VAL A 438 -12.10 -23.35 39.03
N GLN A 439 -13.16 -23.56 38.24
CA GLN A 439 -13.39 -24.80 37.52
C GLN A 439 -12.81 -24.65 36.13
N TYR A 440 -11.80 -25.43 35.78
CA TYR A 440 -11.08 -25.34 34.52
C TYR A 440 -11.19 -26.63 33.73
N ALA A 441 -11.48 -26.54 32.43
CA ALA A 441 -11.39 -27.65 31.50
C ALA A 441 -10.60 -27.25 30.25
N SER A 442 -9.86 -28.20 29.69
CA SER A 442 -9.03 -28.00 28.51
C SER A 442 -9.38 -29.01 27.40
N ALA A 443 -9.60 -28.48 26.20
CA ALA A 443 -9.74 -29.17 24.94
C ALA A 443 -8.45 -28.96 24.12
N GLY A 444 -7.43 -29.76 24.37
CA GLY A 444 -6.14 -29.70 23.67
C GLY A 444 -5.33 -28.42 23.88
N HIS A 445 -5.74 -27.56 24.81
CA HIS A 445 -5.05 -26.30 25.09
C HIS A 445 -3.89 -26.51 26.08
N LEU A 446 -2.91 -25.61 26.05
CA LEU A 446 -1.73 -25.68 26.90
C LEU A 446 -2.09 -25.58 28.38
N SER A 447 -1.28 -26.25 29.22
CA SER A 447 -1.50 -26.28 30.67
C SER A 447 -1.30 -24.87 31.26
N PRO A 448 -2.31 -24.32 31.97
CA PRO A 448 -2.19 -23.02 32.61
C PRO A 448 -1.29 -23.07 33.84
N TYR A 449 -0.88 -21.91 34.32
CA TYR A 449 -0.12 -21.78 35.58
C TYR A 449 -0.96 -21.10 36.66
N ILE A 450 -0.85 -21.62 37.89
CA ILE A 450 -1.17 -20.84 39.09
C ILE A 450 0.14 -20.29 39.61
N ILE A 451 0.17 -18.99 39.87
CA ILE A 451 1.33 -18.28 40.39
C ILE A 451 0.92 -17.71 41.74
N ALA A 452 1.45 -18.27 42.82
CA ALA A 452 1.18 -17.83 44.16
C ALA A 452 1.81 -16.46 44.42
N LYS A 453 1.24 -15.74 45.39
CA LYS A 453 1.73 -14.41 45.79
C LYS A 453 3.23 -14.38 46.18
N ASP A 454 3.78 -15.49 46.65
CA ASP A 454 5.20 -15.62 47.03
C ASP A 454 6.13 -15.93 45.83
N GLY A 455 5.60 -15.95 44.61
CA GLY A 455 6.33 -16.23 43.38
C GLY A 455 6.45 -17.71 43.04
N GLN A 456 5.96 -18.63 43.89
CA GLN A 456 5.89 -20.04 43.53
C GLN A 456 4.83 -20.26 42.46
N PHE A 457 5.15 -21.01 41.42
CA PHE A 457 4.20 -21.33 40.36
C PHE A 457 4.03 -22.84 40.18
N THR A 458 2.88 -23.25 39.67
CA THR A 458 2.57 -24.65 39.39
C THR A 458 1.76 -24.75 38.11
N ALA A 459 2.26 -25.55 37.17
CA ALA A 459 1.51 -25.91 35.96
C ALA A 459 0.37 -26.86 36.32
N ILE A 460 -0.84 -26.55 35.84
CA ILE A 460 -2.02 -27.38 36.05
C ILE A 460 -2.18 -28.29 34.85
N GLU A 461 -1.69 -29.52 34.97
CA GLU A 461 -1.83 -30.53 33.92
C GLU A 461 -3.32 -30.82 33.68
N CYS A 462 -3.90 -30.32 32.60
CA CYS A 462 -5.27 -30.59 32.19
C CYS A 462 -5.29 -30.56 30.67
N SER A 463 -5.50 -31.72 30.05
CA SER A 463 -5.46 -31.83 28.58
C SER A 463 -6.40 -32.93 28.12
N SER A 464 -7.18 -32.62 27.09
CA SER A 464 -8.06 -33.54 26.36
C SER A 464 -7.80 -33.35 24.85
N LEU A 465 -8.55 -34.03 23.99
CA LEU A 465 -8.47 -33.76 22.54
C LEU A 465 -8.93 -32.31 22.22
N PRO A 466 -8.33 -31.62 21.24
CA PRO A 466 -8.92 -30.40 20.67
C PRO A 466 -10.37 -30.60 20.22
N ILE A 467 -11.18 -29.54 20.23
CA ILE A 467 -12.52 -29.61 19.66
C ILE A 467 -12.45 -29.71 18.13
N GLY A 468 -13.44 -30.34 17.51
CA GLY A 468 -13.51 -30.54 16.06
C GLY A 468 -12.95 -31.88 15.56
N ILE A 469 -12.34 -32.70 16.44
CA ILE A 469 -11.72 -33.98 16.05
C ILE A 469 -12.67 -35.16 16.18
N ASP A 470 -13.26 -35.35 17.38
CA ASP A 470 -14.16 -36.46 17.67
C ASP A 470 -15.40 -35.91 18.37
N PRO A 471 -16.62 -36.01 17.78
CA PRO A 471 -17.84 -35.46 18.36
C PRO A 471 -18.20 -36.04 19.73
N GLU A 472 -17.71 -37.23 20.07
CA GLU A 472 -17.96 -37.92 21.34
C GLU A 472 -16.83 -37.72 22.37
N ALA A 473 -15.87 -36.83 22.10
CA ALA A 473 -14.79 -36.50 23.02
C ALA A 473 -15.30 -36.03 24.39
N VAL A 474 -14.68 -36.54 25.45
CA VAL A 474 -14.95 -36.15 26.84
C VAL A 474 -13.80 -35.27 27.34
N TYR A 475 -14.14 -34.17 28.00
CA TYR A 475 -13.18 -33.17 28.47
C TYR A 475 -12.97 -33.30 29.98
N GLU A 476 -11.71 -33.39 30.41
CA GLU A 476 -11.37 -33.39 31.84
C GLU A 476 -11.61 -32.00 32.45
N GLU A 477 -12.11 -31.97 33.68
CA GLU A 477 -12.33 -30.76 34.47
C GLU A 477 -11.54 -30.83 35.79
N LYS A 478 -10.91 -29.73 36.16
CA LYS A 478 -10.19 -29.56 37.42
C LYS A 478 -10.76 -28.41 38.23
N GLU A 479 -10.86 -28.62 39.53
CA GLU A 479 -11.19 -27.58 40.49
C GLU A 479 -9.91 -27.06 41.14
N LEU A 480 -9.73 -25.74 41.12
CA LEU A 480 -8.58 -25.03 41.64
C LEU A 480 -9.06 -23.99 42.65
N GLN A 481 -8.29 -23.79 43.72
CA GLN A 481 -8.57 -22.79 44.74
C GLN A 481 -7.53 -21.67 44.63
N LEU A 482 -7.97 -20.45 44.37
CA LEU A 482 -7.11 -19.27 44.39
C LEU A 482 -7.14 -18.63 45.78
N LYS A 483 -5.99 -18.14 46.24
CA LYS A 483 -5.84 -17.31 47.43
C LYS A 483 -5.56 -15.87 47.02
N ASP A 484 -5.71 -14.95 47.97
CA ASP A 484 -5.47 -13.53 47.73
C ASP A 484 -4.04 -13.27 47.25
N GLY A 485 -3.93 -12.61 46.10
CA GLY A 485 -2.69 -12.31 45.39
C GLY A 485 -2.22 -13.43 44.45
N ASP A 486 -2.92 -14.56 44.38
CA ASP A 486 -2.61 -15.60 43.39
C ASP A 486 -3.05 -15.14 41.99
N ARG A 487 -2.26 -15.53 40.98
CA ARG A 487 -2.53 -15.29 39.57
C ARG A 487 -2.79 -16.60 38.84
N PHE A 488 -3.76 -16.59 37.93
CA PHE A 488 -4.06 -17.69 37.02
C PHE A 488 -3.71 -17.25 35.59
N LEU A 489 -2.70 -17.89 35.00
CA LEU A 489 -2.11 -17.55 33.71
C LEU A 489 -2.50 -18.60 32.65
N LEU A 490 -3.09 -18.11 31.57
CA LEU A 490 -3.44 -18.84 30.35
C LEU A 490 -2.67 -18.24 29.16
N TYR A 491 -2.21 -19.08 28.25
CA TYR A 491 -1.40 -18.65 27.10
C TYR A 491 -1.51 -19.61 25.92
N THR A 492 -1.31 -19.11 24.70
CA THR A 492 -1.24 -19.90 23.46
C THR A 492 0.20 -20.31 23.11
N ASP A 493 0.34 -21.28 22.21
CA ASP A 493 1.62 -21.87 21.83
C ASP A 493 2.56 -20.91 21.10
N GLY A 494 2.04 -19.95 20.34
CA GLY A 494 2.86 -18.95 19.66
C GLY A 494 3.74 -18.11 20.59
N LEU A 495 3.48 -18.12 21.90
CA LEU A 495 4.35 -17.55 22.92
C LEU A 495 5.59 -18.41 23.18
N ILE A 496 5.40 -19.71 23.45
CA ILE A 496 6.48 -20.65 23.76
C ILE A 496 7.24 -21.12 22.50
N GLU A 497 6.59 -21.12 21.34
CA GLU A 497 7.20 -21.47 20.06
C GLU A 497 7.90 -20.28 19.40
N ALA A 498 7.90 -19.10 20.02
CA ALA A 498 8.58 -17.92 19.49
C ALA A 498 10.09 -18.19 19.32
N ILE A 499 10.61 -17.97 18.10
CA ILE A 499 12.01 -18.27 17.75
C ILE A 499 12.84 -16.98 17.71
N ASP A 500 13.99 -16.98 18.38
CA ASP A 500 14.95 -15.89 18.34
C ASP A 500 15.78 -15.84 17.05
N ARG A 501 16.59 -14.78 16.89
CA ARG A 501 17.47 -14.62 15.71
C ARG A 501 18.53 -15.72 15.56
N THR A 502 18.80 -16.49 16.63
CA THR A 502 19.75 -17.60 16.63
C THR A 502 19.09 -18.94 16.29
N GLY A 503 17.75 -18.97 16.16
CA GLY A 503 16.98 -20.17 15.89
C GLY A 503 16.54 -20.92 17.15
N LYS A 504 16.68 -20.33 18.34
CA LYS A 504 16.27 -20.95 19.61
C LYS A 504 14.84 -20.54 19.97
N MET A 505 14.01 -21.52 20.37
CA MET A 505 12.65 -21.27 20.87
C MET A 505 12.66 -20.67 22.28
N TYR A 506 11.65 -19.85 22.57
CA TYR A 506 11.42 -19.26 23.89
C TYR A 506 11.13 -20.35 24.94
N SER A 507 10.38 -21.38 24.54
CA SER A 507 10.11 -22.62 25.29
C SER A 507 9.43 -22.41 26.65
N PHE A 508 9.09 -23.51 27.33
CA PHE A 508 8.53 -23.45 28.68
C PHE A 508 9.55 -22.88 29.67
N GLU A 509 10.84 -23.17 29.49
CA GLU A 509 11.91 -22.66 30.35
C GLU A 509 12.00 -21.12 30.32
N GLY A 510 11.74 -20.50 29.16
CA GLY A 510 11.70 -19.04 29.04
C GLY A 510 10.50 -18.45 29.76
N LEU A 511 9.33 -19.08 29.62
CA LEU A 511 8.10 -18.69 30.31
C LEU A 511 8.24 -18.80 31.83
N GLU A 512 8.74 -19.93 32.33
CA GLU A 512 8.94 -20.17 33.76
C GLU A 512 9.99 -19.22 34.36
N ALA A 513 11.07 -18.95 33.62
CA ALA A 513 12.09 -17.98 34.03
C ALA A 513 11.50 -16.56 34.13
N GLU A 514 10.60 -16.19 33.24
CA GLU A 514 9.89 -14.91 33.30
C GLU A 514 8.93 -14.86 34.49
N ILE A 515 8.08 -15.87 34.67
CA ILE A 515 7.14 -15.95 35.80
C ILE A 515 7.88 -15.81 37.14
N ALA A 516 9.07 -16.40 37.26
CA ALA A 516 9.90 -16.29 38.46
C ALA A 516 10.36 -14.84 38.78
N THR A 517 10.28 -13.91 37.82
CA THR A 517 10.61 -12.49 38.03
C THR A 517 9.41 -11.65 38.45
N TRP A 518 8.19 -12.20 38.43
CA TRP A 518 6.99 -11.45 38.70
C TRP A 518 6.89 -11.10 40.18
N GLU A 519 6.91 -9.80 40.48
CA GLU A 519 6.65 -9.31 41.82
C GLU A 519 5.14 -9.29 42.11
N SER A 520 4.78 -9.52 43.37
CA SER A 520 3.39 -9.52 43.85
C SER A 520 2.83 -8.12 44.16
N GLU A 521 3.65 -7.07 44.08
CA GLU A 521 3.25 -5.67 44.23
C GLU A 521 3.63 -4.92 42.94
N GLY A 522 2.73 -4.89 41.95
CA GLY A 522 2.97 -4.23 40.67
C GLY A 522 1.71 -4.21 39.79
N ASP A 523 1.64 -3.27 38.86
CA ASP A 523 0.55 -3.21 37.87
C ASP A 523 0.67 -4.41 36.92
N LEU A 524 -0.25 -5.36 37.04
CA LEU A 524 -0.28 -6.57 36.22
C LEU A 524 -0.27 -6.26 34.71
N SER A 525 -0.94 -5.17 34.30
CA SER A 525 -0.93 -4.74 32.91
C SER A 525 0.47 -4.38 32.45
N ALA A 526 1.21 -3.62 33.27
CA ALA A 526 2.58 -3.22 32.97
C ALA A 526 3.52 -4.43 32.92
N VAL A 527 3.37 -5.39 33.84
CA VAL A 527 4.17 -6.63 33.87
C VAL A 527 3.98 -7.42 32.57
N VAL A 528 2.73 -7.65 32.16
CA VAL A 528 2.43 -8.39 30.92
C VAL A 528 2.92 -7.63 29.68
N ASP A 529 2.72 -6.31 29.63
CA ASP A 529 3.15 -5.48 28.50
C ASP A 529 4.69 -5.45 28.36
N GLU A 530 5.42 -5.34 29.48
CA GLU A 530 6.88 -5.35 29.48
C GLU A 530 7.42 -6.73 29.10
N TRP A 531 6.82 -7.81 29.59
CA TRP A 531 7.16 -9.17 29.21
C TRP A 531 7.01 -9.39 27.70
N LEU A 532 5.84 -9.08 27.13
CA LEU A 532 5.62 -9.24 25.69
C LEU A 532 6.57 -8.38 24.87
N SER A 533 6.88 -7.16 25.33
CA SER A 533 7.90 -6.32 24.69
C SER A 533 9.29 -6.96 24.68
N ARG A 534 9.71 -7.62 25.77
CA ARG A 534 10.97 -8.37 25.82
C ARG A 534 10.97 -9.53 24.82
N VAL A 535 9.87 -10.27 24.73
CA VAL A 535 9.71 -11.36 23.76
C VAL A 535 9.81 -10.83 22.32
N ASP A 536 9.15 -9.71 22.01
CA ASP A 536 9.23 -9.08 20.68
C ASP A 536 10.63 -8.58 20.33
N GLN A 537 11.38 -8.06 21.30
CA GLN A 537 12.75 -7.62 21.07
C GLN A 537 13.70 -8.80 20.78
N ALA A 538 13.50 -9.92 21.47
CA ALA A 538 14.33 -11.13 21.32
C ALA A 538 13.96 -11.95 20.06
N CYS A 539 12.66 -12.17 19.84
CA CYS A 539 12.12 -13.10 18.84
C CYS A 539 11.48 -12.41 17.64
N GLY A 540 11.29 -11.09 17.68
CA GLY A 540 10.50 -10.37 16.68
C GLY A 540 8.99 -10.68 16.81
N PRO A 541 8.19 -10.31 15.80
CA PRO A 541 6.73 -10.43 15.83
C PRO A 541 6.20 -11.88 15.84
N GLY A 542 7.09 -12.88 15.91
CA GLY A 542 6.74 -14.29 15.93
C GLY A 542 6.50 -14.88 14.54
N GLN A 543 6.03 -16.12 14.52
CA GLN A 543 5.54 -16.81 13.32
C GLN A 543 4.08 -17.27 13.51
N ASP A 544 3.55 -17.12 14.72
CA ASP A 544 2.19 -17.44 15.11
C ASP A 544 1.60 -16.37 16.01
N ASP A 545 0.29 -16.44 16.19
CA ASP A 545 -0.42 -15.53 17.08
C ASP A 545 -0.04 -15.78 18.55
N ARG A 546 -0.11 -14.73 19.36
CA ARG A 546 0.26 -14.79 20.79
C ARG A 546 -0.85 -14.23 21.64
N THR A 547 -1.41 -15.07 22.48
CA THR A 547 -2.43 -14.69 23.43
C THR A 547 -2.02 -15.05 24.84
N VAL A 548 -2.16 -14.09 25.74
CA VAL A 548 -1.92 -14.23 27.16
C VAL A 548 -3.13 -13.67 27.90
N VAL A 549 -3.64 -14.42 28.87
CA VAL A 549 -4.71 -13.99 29.77
C VAL A 549 -4.28 -14.29 31.20
N VAL A 550 -4.19 -13.26 32.03
CA VAL A 550 -3.81 -13.36 33.45
C VAL A 550 -4.95 -12.85 34.29
N LEU A 551 -5.40 -13.66 35.25
CA LEU A 551 -6.38 -13.29 36.25
C LEU A 551 -5.67 -13.20 37.60
N GLU A 552 -5.66 -12.04 38.24
CA GLU A 552 -5.15 -11.86 39.60
C GLU A 552 -6.30 -11.69 40.57
N LEU A 553 -6.33 -12.50 41.63
CA LEU A 553 -7.24 -12.29 42.76
C LEU A 553 -6.66 -11.20 43.67
N ALA A 554 -6.96 -9.94 43.36
CA ALA A 554 -6.63 -8.82 44.22
C ALA A 554 -7.60 -8.79 45.40
N GLY A 555 -7.23 -9.42 46.52
CA GLY A 555 -8.01 -9.42 47.76
C GLY A 555 -8.58 -8.02 48.09
N GLU A 556 -9.79 -7.99 48.69
CA GLU A 556 -10.86 -6.96 48.60
C GLU A 556 -10.51 -5.45 48.64
N TYR A 557 -9.27 -4.99 48.79
CA TYR A 557 -8.95 -3.57 48.89
C TYR A 557 -7.52 -3.17 48.42
N ARG A 558 -7.10 -3.56 47.21
CA ARG A 558 -5.82 -3.08 46.62
C ARG A 558 -5.91 -2.25 45.34
N SER A 559 -7.04 -2.23 44.63
CA SER A 559 -7.13 -1.57 43.31
C SER A 559 -7.24 -0.03 43.31
N ALA A 560 -7.56 0.62 44.43
CA ALA A 560 -7.83 2.06 44.46
C ALA A 560 -6.82 2.89 45.27
N LEU A 561 -6.09 2.27 46.20
CA LEU A 561 -5.19 2.96 47.13
C LEU A 561 -3.78 3.18 46.57
N ASP A 562 -3.22 2.26 45.78
CA ASP A 562 -1.85 2.43 45.28
C ASP A 562 -1.71 3.50 44.17
N LYS A 563 -2.83 3.98 43.62
CA LYS A 563 -2.85 5.17 42.73
C LYS A 563 -2.93 6.50 43.48
N LEU A 564 -3.12 6.47 44.79
CA LEU A 564 -3.22 7.64 45.66
C LEU A 564 -2.13 7.54 46.72
N ASP A 565 -1.02 8.24 46.51
CA ASP A 565 0.19 8.30 47.34
C ASP A 565 -0.10 8.82 48.78
N ILE A 566 -0.86 8.06 49.57
CA ILE A 566 -1.32 8.41 50.92
C ILE A 566 -0.46 7.64 51.94
N PRO A 567 0.19 8.31 52.91
CA PRO A 567 1.09 7.66 53.86
C PRO A 567 0.37 6.61 54.71
N ARG A 568 0.99 5.43 54.83
CA ARG A 568 0.54 4.29 55.64
C ARG A 568 0.47 4.68 57.13
N GLY A 569 -0.74 4.86 57.65
CA GLY A 569 -1.02 5.06 59.06
C GLY A 569 -2.19 4.19 59.53
N ASP A 570 -1.88 3.25 60.42
CA ASP A 570 -2.73 2.58 61.41
C ASP A 570 -4.26 2.68 61.23
N TYR A 571 -4.88 1.69 60.60
CA TYR A 571 -6.30 1.39 60.82
C TYR A 571 -6.53 -0.11 60.90
N GLY A 572 -7.06 -0.52 62.06
CA GLY A 572 -7.40 -1.90 62.39
C GLY A 572 -8.69 -2.39 61.74
N ASP A 573 -8.93 -3.68 61.95
CA ASP A 573 -10.12 -4.48 61.60
C ASP A 573 -11.40 -3.67 61.33
N VAL A 574 -11.73 -3.47 60.06
CA VAL A 574 -13.12 -3.30 59.63
C VAL A 574 -13.31 -4.03 58.30
N ALA A 575 -13.82 -5.27 58.40
CA ALA A 575 -14.58 -5.87 57.32
C ALA A 575 -15.85 -5.06 57.12
N ALA A 576 -16.00 -4.41 55.97
CA ALA A 576 -17.28 -3.86 55.51
C ALA A 576 -17.65 -4.57 54.20
N ALA A 577 -18.39 -5.68 54.35
CA ALA A 577 -19.14 -6.28 53.26
C ALA A 577 -20.01 -5.20 52.59
N PHE A 578 -20.04 -5.16 51.25
CA PHE A 578 -20.87 -4.21 50.50
C PHE A 578 -22.35 -4.47 50.79
N ASP A 579 -22.94 -3.71 51.72
CA ASP A 579 -24.29 -3.89 52.24
C ASP A 579 -25.39 -3.28 51.34
N ASN A 580 -25.16 -3.20 50.02
CA ASN A 580 -26.15 -2.65 49.07
C ASN A 580 -26.93 -3.78 48.37
N PRO A 581 -28.17 -4.09 48.80
CA PRO A 581 -28.96 -5.17 48.22
C PRO A 581 -29.31 -4.90 46.76
N PHE A 582 -29.45 -5.97 45.97
CA PHE A 582 -29.92 -5.86 44.59
C PHE A 582 -31.35 -5.31 44.56
N MET A 583 -31.51 -4.12 43.98
CA MET A 583 -32.78 -3.42 43.88
C MET A 583 -33.07 -3.09 42.42
N THR A 584 -34.29 -3.36 41.97
CA THR A 584 -34.76 -3.00 40.62
C THR A 584 -35.91 -2.03 40.73
N ARG A 585 -35.95 -1.03 39.84
CA ARG A 585 -37.08 -0.12 39.70
C ARG A 585 -37.36 0.18 38.23
N GLU A 586 -38.64 0.22 37.90
CA GLU A 586 -39.13 0.43 36.54
C GLU A 586 -40.01 1.70 36.50
N TRP A 587 -39.83 2.50 35.45
CA TRP A 587 -40.66 3.66 35.15
C TRP A 587 -41.01 3.67 33.66
N SER A 588 -42.27 3.93 33.33
CA SER A 588 -42.72 4.10 31.95
C SER A 588 -43.41 5.44 31.77
N LEU A 589 -43.13 6.13 30.68
CA LEU A 589 -43.81 7.37 30.31
C LEU A 589 -44.05 7.48 28.81
N ARG A 590 -44.94 8.40 28.43
CA ARG A 590 -45.27 8.62 27.03
C ARG A 590 -44.08 9.21 26.31
N SER A 591 -43.91 8.81 25.05
CA SER A 591 -42.80 9.22 24.19
C SER A 591 -42.93 10.68 23.74
N LYS A 592 -42.87 11.63 24.68
CA LYS A 592 -43.02 13.07 24.46
C LYS A 592 -41.84 13.82 25.07
N LEU A 593 -41.17 14.63 24.24
CA LEU A 593 -40.05 15.47 24.66
C LEU A 593 -40.46 16.42 25.80
N GLY A 594 -39.59 16.51 26.80
CA GLY A 594 -39.76 17.25 28.05
C GLY A 594 -40.17 16.36 29.24
N GLU A 595 -40.77 15.19 29.01
CA GLU A 595 -41.18 14.28 30.09
C GLU A 595 -40.03 13.40 30.59
N GLU A 596 -38.99 13.18 29.79
CA GLU A 596 -37.79 12.41 30.15
C GLU A 596 -37.09 12.93 31.41
N ARG A 597 -37.09 14.25 31.60
CA ARG A 597 -36.49 14.93 32.76
C ARG A 597 -37.10 14.45 34.08
N ILE A 598 -38.37 14.08 34.06
CA ILE A 598 -39.09 13.60 35.26
C ILE A 598 -38.52 12.25 35.70
N ILE A 599 -38.24 11.32 34.77
CA ILE A 599 -37.62 10.04 35.09
C ILE A 599 -36.17 10.22 35.48
N ALA A 600 -35.41 11.03 34.76
CA ALA A 600 -34.03 11.32 35.11
C ALA A 600 -33.92 11.85 36.56
N LEU A 601 -34.73 12.84 36.93
CA LEU A 601 -34.76 13.38 38.31
C LEU A 601 -35.15 12.29 39.33
N LYS A 602 -36.22 11.54 39.08
CA LYS A 602 -36.67 10.44 39.97
C LYS A 602 -35.63 9.34 40.14
N LEU A 603 -34.90 9.00 39.07
CA LEU A 603 -33.84 8.00 39.07
C LEU A 603 -32.66 8.48 39.90
N GLY A 604 -32.20 9.71 39.69
CA GLY A 604 -31.11 10.27 40.50
C GLY A 604 -31.48 10.45 41.97
N ASP A 605 -32.72 10.83 42.28
CA ASP A 605 -33.20 10.89 43.67
C ASP A 605 -33.27 9.49 44.30
N TRP A 606 -33.71 8.48 43.53
CA TRP A 606 -33.71 7.09 43.98
C TRP A 606 -32.29 6.56 44.23
N ILE A 607 -31.33 6.88 43.36
CA ILE A 607 -29.91 6.54 43.56
C ILE A 607 -29.36 7.25 44.79
N GLN A 608 -29.69 8.53 45.00
CA GLN A 608 -29.25 9.27 46.20
C GLN A 608 -29.85 8.68 47.49
N GLU A 609 -31.11 8.24 47.46
CA GLU A 609 -31.80 7.65 48.61
C GLU A 609 -31.26 6.26 48.94
N ARG A 610 -30.98 5.44 47.91
CA ARG A 610 -30.66 4.02 48.06
C ARG A 610 -29.16 3.72 48.02
N TRP A 611 -28.38 4.61 47.43
CA TRP A 611 -26.94 4.45 47.29
C TRP A 611 -26.21 5.82 47.37
N PRO A 612 -26.31 6.53 48.52
CA PRO A 612 -25.83 7.90 48.66
C PRO A 612 -24.33 8.09 48.41
N GLU A 613 -23.52 7.05 48.65
CA GLU A 613 -22.05 7.08 48.53
C GLU A 613 -21.53 6.75 47.13
N CYS A 614 -22.41 6.64 46.14
CA CYS A 614 -22.07 6.14 44.80
C CYS A 614 -21.32 7.14 43.91
N GLY A 615 -21.51 8.44 44.14
CA GLY A 615 -20.90 9.51 43.33
C GLY A 615 -21.36 9.60 41.86
N ILE A 616 -22.34 8.80 41.42
CA ILE A 616 -22.77 8.70 40.01
C ILE A 616 -24.11 9.38 39.71
N LYS A 617 -24.72 10.06 40.69
CA LYS A 617 -26.07 10.63 40.56
C LYS A 617 -26.23 11.48 39.29
N GLU A 618 -25.34 12.45 39.11
CA GLU A 618 -25.44 13.45 38.04
C GLU A 618 -25.18 12.82 36.66
N ASP A 619 -24.24 11.86 36.60
CA ASP A 619 -23.91 11.12 35.39
C ASP A 619 -25.08 10.26 34.93
N VAL A 620 -25.68 9.50 35.85
CA VAL A 620 -26.84 8.66 35.56
C VAL A 620 -28.02 9.51 35.12
N GLN A 621 -28.27 10.63 35.79
CA GLN A 621 -29.35 11.56 35.41
C GLN A 621 -29.18 12.06 33.97
N SER A 622 -27.98 12.51 33.63
CA SER A 622 -27.70 13.14 32.35
C SER A 622 -27.68 12.11 31.21
N ALA A 623 -27.00 10.99 31.41
CA ALA A 623 -26.90 9.92 30.40
C ALA A 623 -28.23 9.21 30.15
N VAL A 624 -29.02 8.92 31.20
CA VAL A 624 -30.36 8.33 31.03
C VAL A 624 -31.30 9.33 30.37
N CYS A 625 -31.25 10.61 30.72
CA CYS A 625 -32.04 11.65 30.06
C CYS A 625 -31.76 11.65 28.54
N GLU A 626 -30.50 11.63 28.15
CA GLU A 626 -30.10 11.65 26.74
C GLU A 626 -30.47 10.35 26.00
N ALA A 627 -30.31 9.19 26.65
CA ALA A 627 -30.74 7.91 26.09
C ALA A 627 -32.26 7.87 25.87
N MET A 628 -33.03 8.47 26.77
CA MET A 628 -34.47 8.63 26.61
C MET A 628 -34.83 9.58 25.46
N ILE A 629 -34.12 10.70 25.28
CA ILE A 629 -34.33 11.59 24.12
C ILE A 629 -34.13 10.80 22.82
N ASN A 630 -33.05 10.02 22.73
CA ASN A 630 -32.80 9.16 21.57
C ASN A 630 -33.90 8.12 21.35
N ALA A 631 -34.39 7.48 22.42
CA ALA A 631 -35.50 6.55 22.36
C ALA A 631 -36.80 7.23 21.86
N ILE A 632 -37.08 8.45 22.32
CA ILE A 632 -38.26 9.23 21.94
C ILE A 632 -38.18 9.71 20.47
N GLU A 633 -37.06 10.31 20.09
CA GLU A 633 -36.87 10.94 18.78
C GLU A 633 -36.61 9.93 17.67
N HIS A 634 -35.74 8.94 17.93
CA HIS A 634 -35.25 8.04 16.90
C HIS A 634 -35.88 6.65 16.97
N GLY A 635 -36.05 6.10 18.17
CA GLY A 635 -36.72 4.80 18.36
C GLY A 635 -38.21 4.87 18.01
N ASN A 636 -38.94 5.65 18.80
CA ASN A 636 -40.38 5.86 18.71
C ASN A 636 -40.81 6.90 17.66
N LYS A 637 -39.87 7.61 17.04
CA LYS A 637 -40.13 8.61 15.97
C LYS A 637 -41.16 9.67 16.37
N LEU A 638 -41.10 10.14 17.62
CA LEU A 638 -42.01 11.16 18.17
C LEU A 638 -43.50 10.77 18.12
N GLN A 639 -43.82 9.47 18.13
CA GLN A 639 -45.22 9.02 18.14
C GLN A 639 -45.82 9.12 19.55
N PRO A 640 -46.82 9.98 19.78
CA PRO A 640 -47.34 10.27 21.13
C PRO A 640 -48.13 9.13 21.78
N ASN A 641 -48.44 8.06 21.03
CA ASN A 641 -49.13 6.85 21.53
C ASN A 641 -48.17 5.75 21.97
N THR A 642 -46.85 5.96 21.86
CA THR A 642 -45.83 4.99 22.27
C THR A 642 -45.23 5.38 23.62
N TYR A 643 -44.66 4.40 24.32
CA TYR A 643 -44.01 4.58 25.61
C TYR A 643 -42.49 4.39 25.52
N VAL A 644 -41.79 4.99 26.48
CA VAL A 644 -40.39 4.70 26.80
C VAL A 644 -40.35 4.18 28.22
N THR A 645 -39.70 3.03 28.41
CA THR A 645 -39.60 2.36 29.71
C THR A 645 -38.16 2.30 30.18
N VAL A 646 -37.89 2.81 31.39
CA VAL A 646 -36.57 2.78 32.02
C VAL A 646 -36.60 1.77 33.16
N ILE A 647 -35.72 0.78 33.10
CA ILE A 647 -35.48 -0.21 34.16
C ILE A 647 -34.09 0.06 34.73
N ALA A 648 -34.01 0.49 35.99
CA ALA A 648 -32.76 0.68 36.68
C ALA A 648 -32.55 -0.42 37.74
N GLN A 649 -31.34 -0.94 37.81
CA GLN A 649 -30.91 -1.96 38.75
C GLN A 649 -29.68 -1.46 39.50
N ILE A 650 -29.70 -1.54 40.83
CA ILE A 650 -28.56 -1.19 41.68
C ILE A 650 -28.17 -2.44 42.47
N GLY A 651 -26.87 -2.76 42.53
CA GLY A 651 -26.38 -3.85 43.38
C GLY A 651 -24.86 -3.82 43.52
N GLY A 652 -24.36 -4.00 44.75
CA GLY A 652 -22.93 -3.93 45.04
C GLY A 652 -22.31 -2.59 44.61
N MET A 653 -21.42 -2.65 43.60
CA MET A 653 -20.72 -1.48 43.04
C MET A 653 -21.26 -1.01 41.68
N LEU A 654 -22.41 -1.52 41.22
CA LEU A 654 -22.91 -1.30 39.87
C LEU A 654 -24.35 -0.77 39.86
N SER A 655 -24.61 0.18 38.97
CA SER A 655 -25.93 0.58 38.53
C SER A 655 -26.08 0.32 37.03
N VAL A 656 -27.12 -0.40 36.63
CA VAL A 656 -27.45 -0.70 35.24
C VAL A 656 -28.79 -0.07 34.91
N CYS A 657 -28.85 0.76 33.86
CA CYS A 657 -30.07 1.40 33.40
C CYS A 657 -30.38 0.96 31.96
N ARG A 658 -31.51 0.28 31.76
CA ARG A 658 -32.04 -0.10 30.44
C ARG A 658 -33.18 0.82 30.04
N ILE A 659 -33.05 1.47 28.89
CA ILE A 659 -34.05 2.35 28.31
C ILE A 659 -34.63 1.64 27.08
N TYR A 660 -35.90 1.29 27.14
CA TYR A 660 -36.65 0.60 26.10
C TYR A 660 -37.48 1.57 25.26
N ASP A 661 -37.45 1.39 23.94
CA ASP A 661 -38.42 1.98 23.00
C ASP A 661 -39.32 0.91 22.37
N GLU A 662 -40.55 1.31 22.02
CA GLU A 662 -41.56 0.46 21.38
C GLU A 662 -41.45 0.49 19.85
N GLY A 663 -40.48 1.22 19.31
CA GLY A 663 -40.33 1.50 17.91
C GLY A 663 -39.42 0.54 17.16
N GLY A 664 -38.88 1.03 16.04
CA GLY A 664 -37.97 0.27 15.18
C GLY A 664 -36.58 0.06 15.80
N GLY A 665 -36.30 0.67 16.96
CA GLY A 665 -34.97 0.82 17.53
C GLY A 665 -34.14 1.86 16.78
N TYR A 666 -33.19 2.46 17.51
CA TYR A 666 -32.17 3.34 16.95
C TYR A 666 -30.80 2.74 17.21
N TYR A 667 -30.09 2.32 16.15
CA TYR A 667 -28.71 1.85 16.25
C TYR A 667 -27.76 3.04 16.05
N PRO A 668 -27.30 3.70 17.12
CA PRO A 668 -26.36 4.80 17.00
C PRO A 668 -25.05 4.32 16.39
N ARG A 669 -24.61 5.00 15.32
CA ARG A 669 -23.25 4.83 14.79
C ARG A 669 -22.35 5.88 15.43
N LEU A 670 -21.73 5.55 16.55
CA LEU A 670 -20.62 6.34 17.06
C LEU A 670 -19.36 5.97 16.27
N SER A 671 -18.73 6.95 15.63
CA SER A 671 -17.37 6.78 15.13
C SER A 671 -16.41 6.99 16.29
N ARG A 672 -15.60 5.98 16.61
CA ARG A 672 -14.55 6.05 17.64
C ARG A 672 -13.24 6.67 17.12
N ASP A 673 -13.25 7.23 15.90
CA ASP A 673 -12.11 7.97 15.37
C ASP A 673 -11.98 9.31 16.14
N GLU A 674 -10.92 9.48 16.92
CA GLU A 674 -10.62 10.70 17.69
C GLU A 674 -10.63 11.95 16.81
N ALA A 675 -10.22 11.85 15.55
CA ALA A 675 -10.22 12.98 14.61
C ALA A 675 -11.64 13.32 14.14
N GLU A 676 -12.50 12.32 13.95
CA GLU A 676 -13.91 12.53 13.63
C GLU A 676 -14.69 13.04 14.84
N MET A 677 -14.38 12.56 16.03
CA MET A 677 -14.93 13.07 17.30
C MET A 677 -14.52 14.52 17.55
N ARG A 678 -13.23 14.87 17.40
CA ARG A 678 -12.77 16.27 17.49
C ARG A 678 -13.47 17.15 16.46
N LYS A 679 -13.61 16.66 15.22
CA LYS A 679 -14.31 17.40 14.16
C LYS A 679 -15.81 17.57 14.42
N LYS A 680 -16.45 16.62 15.12
CA LYS A 680 -17.84 16.75 15.60
C LYS A 680 -17.94 17.70 16.80
N LEU A 681 -17.00 17.64 17.73
CA LEU A 681 -16.84 18.58 18.86
C LEU A 681 -16.61 20.03 18.39
N GLU A 682 -15.93 20.21 17.25
CA GLU A 682 -15.67 21.51 16.62
C GLU A 682 -16.82 21.98 15.69
N SER A 683 -17.86 21.17 15.47
CA SER A 683 -18.97 21.51 14.57
C SER A 683 -20.10 22.25 15.30
N GLU A 684 -20.66 23.28 14.67
CA GLU A 684 -21.78 24.08 15.21
C GLU A 684 -23.16 23.38 15.10
N ASP A 685 -23.23 22.14 14.58
CA ASP A 685 -24.48 21.39 14.48
C ASP A 685 -24.77 20.66 15.81
N PRO A 686 -25.90 20.96 16.51
CA PRO A 686 -26.24 20.32 17.79
C PRO A 686 -26.56 18.82 17.66
N ARG A 687 -26.72 18.30 16.44
CA ARG A 687 -27.16 16.92 16.20
C ARG A 687 -25.98 15.95 16.30
N GLY A 688 -26.03 15.06 17.30
CA GLY A 688 -25.02 14.02 17.54
C GLY A 688 -24.23 14.18 18.85
N TRP A 689 -24.47 15.25 19.61
CA TRP A 689 -23.87 15.48 20.92
C TRP A 689 -24.33 14.45 21.97
N GLY A 690 -25.57 13.98 21.85
CA GLY A 690 -26.17 13.08 22.83
C GLY A 690 -25.42 11.77 23.03
N LEU A 691 -24.96 11.16 21.94
CA LEU A 691 -24.23 9.90 22.02
C LEU A 691 -22.82 10.07 22.58
N VAL A 692 -22.17 11.22 22.32
CA VAL A 692 -20.87 11.57 22.92
C VAL A 692 -21.02 11.82 24.43
N MET A 693 -22.15 12.41 24.83
CA MET A 693 -22.48 12.61 26.24
C MET A 693 -22.73 11.27 26.96
N ILE A 694 -23.47 10.35 26.34
CA ILE A 694 -23.66 8.99 26.89
C ILE A 694 -22.31 8.26 27.02
N ASP A 695 -21.46 8.32 25.99
CA ASP A 695 -20.16 7.65 25.96
C ASP A 695 -19.15 8.22 26.97
N SER A 696 -19.28 9.50 27.34
CA SER A 696 -18.40 10.15 28.33
C SER A 696 -18.90 10.01 29.77
N LEU A 697 -20.19 9.78 29.99
CA LEU A 697 -20.80 9.71 31.32
C LEU A 697 -21.03 8.28 31.82
N ALA A 698 -21.34 7.33 30.93
CA ALA A 698 -21.49 5.93 31.28
C ALA A 698 -20.13 5.22 31.18
N ASP A 699 -19.81 4.34 32.13
CA ASP A 699 -18.56 3.55 32.09
C ASP A 699 -18.57 2.53 30.94
N TYR A 700 -19.76 2.05 30.60
CA TYR A 700 -20.01 1.22 29.43
C TYR A 700 -21.46 1.37 28.99
N TRP A 701 -21.72 1.28 27.68
CA TRP A 701 -23.07 1.23 27.17
C TRP A 701 -23.16 0.36 25.92
N THR A 702 -24.34 -0.22 25.71
CA THR A 702 -24.63 -1.05 24.54
C THR A 702 -26.07 -0.86 24.10
N THR A 703 -26.41 -1.33 22.90
CA THR A 703 -27.78 -1.37 22.41
C THR A 703 -28.12 -2.78 21.97
N GLY A 704 -29.34 -3.21 22.22
CA GLY A 704 -29.81 -4.54 21.86
C GLY A 704 -31.30 -4.57 21.60
N ARG A 705 -31.80 -5.78 21.35
CA ARG A 705 -33.24 -6.02 21.21
C ARG A 705 -33.59 -7.32 21.93
N ASP A 706 -34.66 -7.28 22.72
CA ASP A 706 -35.23 -8.44 23.40
C ASP A 706 -36.76 -8.49 23.19
N GLU A 707 -37.45 -9.36 23.94
CA GLU A 707 -38.91 -9.53 23.87
C GLU A 707 -39.71 -8.27 24.24
N ARG A 708 -39.13 -7.32 25.00
CA ARG A 708 -39.76 -6.06 25.40
C ARG A 708 -39.55 -4.94 24.39
N GLY A 709 -38.61 -5.08 23.46
CA GLY A 709 -38.35 -4.10 22.41
C GLY A 709 -36.88 -3.83 22.18
N PHE A 710 -36.58 -2.71 21.52
CA PHE A 710 -35.20 -2.23 21.40
C PHE A 710 -34.81 -1.53 22.69
N TYR A 711 -33.57 -1.70 23.14
CA TYR A 711 -33.07 -1.04 24.34
C TYR A 711 -31.68 -0.45 24.17
N THR A 712 -31.45 0.63 24.90
CA THR A 712 -30.11 1.15 25.23
C THR A 712 -29.82 0.81 26.68
N GLU A 713 -28.72 0.12 26.93
CA GLU A 713 -28.29 -0.29 28.26
C GLU A 713 -27.04 0.48 28.67
N LEU A 714 -27.09 1.13 29.82
CA LEU A 714 -26.03 1.97 30.38
C LEU A 714 -25.54 1.37 31.70
N TYR A 715 -24.23 1.32 31.89
CA TYR A 715 -23.57 0.80 33.07
C TYR A 715 -22.81 1.93 33.78
N PHE A 716 -22.99 2.02 35.09
CA PHE A 716 -22.34 3.01 35.95
C PHE A 716 -21.76 2.32 37.18
N MET A 717 -20.46 2.47 37.38
CA MET A 717 -19.72 1.99 38.54
C MET A 717 -19.57 3.11 39.57
N ARG A 718 -19.50 2.76 40.85
CA ARG A 718 -19.26 3.73 41.94
C ARG A 718 -18.04 4.61 41.65
N LYS A 719 -18.21 5.94 41.69
CA LYS A 719 -17.12 6.90 41.67
C LYS A 719 -16.59 7.11 43.10
N LEU A 720 -15.28 7.00 43.28
CA LEU A 720 -14.62 7.34 44.55
C LEU A 720 -14.75 8.85 44.80
N GLN A 721 -15.40 9.25 45.90
CA GLN A 721 -15.37 10.64 46.34
C GLN A 721 -13.93 10.99 46.74
N THR A 722 -13.25 11.81 45.92
CA THR A 722 -12.05 12.49 46.36
C THR A 722 -12.45 13.48 47.46
N ALA A 723 -11.83 13.38 48.63
CA ALA A 723 -12.04 14.34 49.69
C ALA A 723 -11.74 15.74 49.14
N SER A 724 -12.76 16.61 49.15
CA SER A 724 -12.63 18.00 48.72
C SER A 724 -11.56 18.69 49.56
N SER A 725 -10.42 19.01 48.95
CA SER A 725 -9.43 19.92 49.52
C SER A 725 -10.09 21.30 49.67
N GLY A 726 -10.36 21.70 50.92
CA GLY A 726 -10.66 23.07 51.28
C GLY A 726 -9.43 23.97 51.22
#